data_AF-A0A1M6SDE7-F1
#
_entry.id   AF-A0A1M6SDE7-F1
#
_cell.length_a   1.000
_cell.length_b   1.000
_cell.length_c   1.000
_cell.angle_alpha   90.00
_cell.angle_beta   90.00
_cell.angle_gamma   90.00
#
_symmetry.space_group_name_H-M   'P 1'
#
loop_
_entity.id
_entity.type
_entity.pdbx_description
1 polymer ?
#
loop_
_entity_poly.entity_id
_entity_poly.type
_entity_poly.pdbx_seq_one_letter_code
_entity_poly.pdbx_strand_id
1 'polypeptide(L)'
;MASSFLNFVRNVERIGQKKRGRRPVFSAHQFYPSAIEADLQKATREEFARALEQNIQLALMGFVDDLDDLAKAKAELPPEFVKKVSSLADAVGVKTGWNFSEYSKMLVGQPYFPPEAEKSIFDAWKANFQQLCISAETDAKAKISRLATDARMKGWSKSQLESAIRRELPMETKHRAELIARTEMGKLNSAANLSTYKKLGIRYYMWMTTLDGRERDSHALMNGLICSVENPDVYYEETPEGLVEHPRTSEMYHGTPGEDFQCRCSMVAWEPEIDGKYQVRQAEQPETPQQGANEATSAQLEKMEQTIAQQEKQLQALKMEQESLLSRQRLIQAAEKRHERTPQQIADIQNRWEERLRRRRIAEIAQKRHEKRTISQENAIRKELERRTAIRTEAHKLLQEANGLHGLSGKDELEKALQKGGKSAYSEMEAQSAKLEESLKKLKACTYLEDPIQVARDFDYDTAILVNDSVKKKLDGMPRSLSSRKHDLEFEIKWVEDHKKYSSWKVAQDAYKKALREVEQKILWESDIQRVDEIKDFLAKHPKSGIIKKLAEDMDAAIAKGDAAARTEFQQLLKKAETRKAEIEAKELRERLKKIKSGTAGGIPFGTLTLPELKATMGSKLPKTLEHLDDAIAKYEKSRKYGSDTKKYAKEIEANMKMLFQQHDLGMHIDDDILEKVFTSHFKNTFETGSSGGYCGPSLNADGSIKQSHARLGAAHNLFGLGSTDRANQLKIGQYEKYGNLLDHDKLREFKSHNPATQYGNVTVRFKKDKVVCTWTAGDSLGETYQPSLVTDPKAVSYDDMSERKLPKLGTDTSNMANFRDNNIRSYLELQFHGDVTIDCVESLTYPYDLMDKSKATHLQVAKKWQSIGAEVYYIKNGKLEKL
;
A
#
# COMPACT_ATOMS: atom_id res chain seq x y z
N MET A 1 46.54 -40.38 1.03
CA MET A 1 46.18 -40.40 2.46
C MET A 1 44.65 -40.37 2.55
N ALA A 2 44.04 -41.26 3.34
CA ALA A 2 42.58 -41.31 3.47
C ALA A 2 42.05 -40.05 4.17
N SER A 3 40.92 -39.53 3.68
CA SER A 3 40.29 -38.29 4.16
C SER A 3 39.89 -38.41 5.66
N SER A 4 39.92 -37.30 6.41
CA SER A 4 39.59 -37.30 7.86
C SER A 4 38.20 -37.87 8.11
N PHE A 5 37.27 -37.54 7.22
CA PHE A 5 35.90 -38.04 7.25
C PHE A 5 35.80 -39.53 6.92
N LEU A 6 36.55 -40.01 5.92
CA LEU A 6 36.59 -41.44 5.55
C LEU A 6 37.18 -42.30 6.68
N ASN A 7 38.20 -41.80 7.38
CA ASN A 7 38.74 -42.46 8.56
C ASN A 7 37.72 -42.55 9.70
N PHE A 8 36.93 -41.48 9.92
CA PHE A 8 35.82 -41.50 10.87
C PHE A 8 34.79 -42.59 10.50
N VAL A 9 34.38 -42.65 9.22
CA VAL A 9 33.42 -43.66 8.74
C VAL A 9 33.93 -45.08 8.96
N ARG A 10 35.18 -45.37 8.56
CA ARG A 10 35.82 -46.68 8.78
C ARG A 10 35.87 -47.08 10.26
N ASN A 11 36.11 -46.12 11.15
CA ASN A 11 36.09 -46.35 12.59
C ASN A 11 34.69 -46.68 13.12
N VAL A 12 33.63 -46.02 12.64
CA VAL A 12 32.24 -46.32 13.00
C VAL A 12 31.83 -47.71 12.53
N GLU A 13 32.19 -48.09 11.30
CA GLU A 13 31.95 -49.43 10.75
C GLU A 13 32.64 -50.53 11.56
N ARG A 14 33.90 -50.29 12.00
CA ARG A 14 34.67 -51.22 12.83
C ARG A 14 34.03 -51.51 14.19
N ILE A 15 33.21 -50.59 14.71
CA ILE A 15 32.51 -50.74 16.01
C ILE A 15 31.17 -51.51 15.85
N GLY A 16 30.87 -52.02 14.64
CA GLY A 16 29.74 -52.92 14.40
C GLY A 16 28.43 -52.23 14.03
N GLN A 17 28.43 -50.91 13.77
CA GLN A 17 27.28 -50.23 13.18
C GLN A 17 27.30 -50.44 11.66
N LYS A 18 26.34 -51.20 11.12
CA LYS A 18 26.20 -51.42 9.67
C LYS A 18 25.70 -50.13 8.99
N LYS A 19 26.25 -49.80 7.81
CA LYS A 19 25.70 -48.81 6.87
C LYS A 19 24.18 -49.01 6.73
N ARG A 20 23.40 -47.93 6.82
CA ARG A 20 21.95 -48.00 6.57
C ARG A 20 21.74 -48.42 5.12
N GLY A 21 21.03 -49.52 4.89
CA GLY A 21 20.91 -50.14 3.56
C GLY A 21 20.17 -49.34 2.48
N ARG A 22 19.69 -48.11 2.77
CA ARG A 22 19.05 -47.21 1.80
C ARG A 22 19.68 -45.83 1.90
N ARG A 23 20.15 -45.29 0.76
CA ARG A 23 20.68 -43.91 0.66
C ARG A 23 19.66 -42.91 1.26
N PRO A 24 20.07 -42.00 2.17
CA PRO A 24 19.19 -40.94 2.64
C PRO A 24 18.76 -40.04 1.48
N VAL A 25 17.49 -39.63 1.47
CA VAL A 25 16.99 -38.65 0.50
C VAL A 25 17.24 -37.26 1.07
N PHE A 26 18.07 -36.48 0.39
CA PHE A 26 18.37 -35.10 0.75
C PHE A 26 17.48 -34.13 -0.02
N SER A 27 17.19 -32.97 0.56
CA SER A 27 16.48 -31.88 -0.13
C SER A 27 17.32 -30.62 -0.10
N ALA A 28 17.33 -29.83 -1.17
CA ALA A 28 18.09 -28.57 -1.19
C ALA A 28 17.65 -27.60 -0.08
N HIS A 29 16.36 -27.59 0.27
CA HIS A 29 15.80 -26.78 1.36
C HIS A 29 16.44 -27.04 2.72
N GLN A 30 16.88 -28.29 2.98
CA GLN A 30 17.52 -28.64 4.25
C GLN A 30 18.91 -27.99 4.36
N PHE A 31 19.66 -27.98 3.25
CA PHE A 31 21.05 -27.54 3.21
C PHE A 31 21.19 -26.03 2.94
N TYR A 32 20.21 -25.42 2.27
CA TYR A 32 20.21 -23.99 2.01
C TYR A 32 19.83 -23.15 3.26
N PRO A 33 20.50 -22.02 3.55
CA PRO A 33 20.22 -21.16 4.71
C PRO A 33 19.00 -20.24 4.52
N SER A 34 17.82 -20.78 4.22
CA SER A 34 16.61 -20.00 3.90
C SER A 34 16.15 -19.03 5.00
N ALA A 35 16.18 -19.45 6.26
CA ALA A 35 15.82 -18.60 7.40
C ALA A 35 16.81 -17.43 7.57
N ILE A 36 18.11 -17.71 7.42
CA ILE A 36 19.17 -16.69 7.54
C ILE A 36 19.12 -15.73 6.34
N GLU A 37 18.81 -16.23 5.13
CA GLU A 37 18.54 -15.40 3.96
C GLU A 37 17.38 -14.43 4.23
N ALA A 38 16.27 -14.92 4.78
CA ALA A 38 15.10 -14.11 5.07
C ALA A 38 15.42 -13.00 6.09
N ASP A 39 16.20 -13.32 7.13
CA ASP A 39 16.68 -12.34 8.10
C ASP A 39 17.63 -11.32 7.48
N LEU A 40 18.56 -11.75 6.61
CA LEU A 40 19.47 -10.85 5.91
C LEU A 40 18.71 -9.92 4.93
N GLN A 41 17.73 -10.46 4.20
CA GLN A 41 16.85 -9.67 3.35
C GLN A 41 16.09 -8.63 4.16
N LYS A 42 15.51 -9.03 5.30
CA LYS A 42 14.79 -8.11 6.17
C LYS A 42 15.70 -6.99 6.66
N ALA A 43 16.86 -7.32 7.23
CA ALA A 43 17.82 -6.33 7.74
C ALA A 43 18.29 -5.37 6.63
N THR A 44 18.60 -5.91 5.44
CA THR A 44 19.07 -5.08 4.30
C THR A 44 17.96 -4.17 3.77
N ARG A 45 16.71 -4.65 3.69
CA ARG A 45 15.55 -3.84 3.29
C ARG A 45 15.29 -2.70 4.27
N GLU A 46 15.32 -2.99 5.57
CA GLU A 46 15.09 -2.01 6.63
C GLU A 46 16.15 -0.90 6.58
N GLU A 47 17.42 -1.26 6.42
CA GLU A 47 18.49 -0.28 6.27
C GLU A 47 18.41 0.54 5.00
N PHE A 48 18.12 -0.10 3.87
CA PHE A 48 17.99 0.60 2.60
C PHE A 48 16.80 1.56 2.61
N ALA A 49 15.68 1.17 3.22
CA ALA A 49 14.52 2.04 3.40
C ALA A 49 14.83 3.22 4.33
N ARG A 50 15.54 2.97 5.43
CA ARG A 50 15.99 4.02 6.37
C ARG A 50 16.91 5.02 5.66
N ALA A 51 17.92 4.54 4.93
CA ALA A 51 18.84 5.39 4.18
C ALA A 51 18.12 6.17 3.07
N LEU A 52 17.19 5.52 2.35
CA LEU A 52 16.37 6.18 1.33
C LEU A 52 15.55 7.33 1.92
N GLU A 53 14.84 7.12 3.04
CA GLU A 53 14.04 8.18 3.66
C GLU A 53 14.93 9.34 4.14
N GLN A 54 16.09 9.05 4.75
CA GLN A 54 17.05 10.09 5.12
C GLN A 54 17.51 10.92 3.90
N ASN A 55 17.84 10.25 2.78
CA ASN A 55 18.28 10.92 1.56
C ASN A 55 17.14 11.74 0.92
N ILE A 56 15.88 11.27 1.00
CA ILE A 56 14.70 12.02 0.56
C ILE A 56 14.56 13.30 1.40
N GLN A 57 14.62 13.18 2.73
CA GLN A 57 14.52 14.34 3.63
C GLN A 57 15.62 15.36 3.34
N LEU A 58 16.86 14.90 3.17
CA LEU A 58 17.98 15.78 2.80
C LEU A 58 17.78 16.46 1.45
N ALA A 59 17.32 15.75 0.41
CA ALA A 59 17.03 16.33 -0.90
C ALA A 59 15.88 17.35 -0.85
N LEU A 60 14.88 17.10 0.00
CA LEU A 60 13.73 17.99 0.23
C LEU A 60 14.08 19.21 1.11
N MET A 61 15.10 19.11 1.96
CA MET A 61 15.66 20.21 2.75
C MET A 61 16.62 21.07 1.90
N GLY A 62 17.46 20.44 1.09
CA GLY A 62 18.47 21.07 0.21
C GLY A 62 17.91 21.69 -1.08
N PHE A 63 16.58 21.82 -1.21
CA PHE A 63 15.93 22.41 -2.39
C PHE A 63 16.19 23.92 -2.55
N VAL A 64 17.01 24.54 -1.69
CA VAL A 64 17.32 25.98 -1.75
C VAL A 64 18.78 26.26 -2.16
N ASP A 65 19.82 25.57 -1.68
CA ASP A 65 21.21 26.05 -1.93
C ASP A 65 22.25 25.06 -2.50
N ASP A 66 22.39 23.78 -2.10
CA ASP A 66 23.48 22.93 -2.63
C ASP A 66 23.09 21.44 -2.83
N LEU A 67 22.68 21.11 -4.05
CA LEU A 67 22.31 19.75 -4.49
C LEU A 67 23.53 18.83 -4.74
N ASP A 68 24.71 19.44 -4.90
CA ASP A 68 25.96 18.78 -5.23
C ASP A 68 26.54 17.97 -4.07
N ASP A 69 26.17 18.30 -2.83
CA ASP A 69 26.70 17.67 -1.62
C ASP A 69 26.06 16.30 -1.33
N LEU A 70 24.81 16.07 -1.72
CA LEU A 70 24.12 14.80 -1.48
C LEU A 70 24.71 13.64 -2.29
N ALA A 71 25.19 13.92 -3.51
CA ALA A 71 25.85 12.94 -4.36
C ALA A 71 27.32 12.71 -3.98
N LYS A 72 27.98 13.71 -3.37
CA LYS A 72 29.39 13.62 -2.91
C LYS A 72 29.52 12.99 -1.53
N ALA A 73 28.45 13.02 -0.71
CA ALA A 73 28.43 12.40 0.61
C ALA A 73 28.53 10.87 0.52
N LYS A 74 29.66 10.34 1.00
CA LYS A 74 29.95 8.90 1.03
C LYS A 74 28.82 8.14 1.74
N ALA A 75 28.33 7.06 1.13
CA ALA A 75 27.42 6.14 1.79
C ALA A 75 28.14 5.41 2.92
N GLU A 76 27.55 5.43 4.12
CA GLU A 76 28.10 4.82 5.32
C GLU A 76 27.07 3.87 5.95
N LEU A 77 27.50 2.64 6.21
CA LEU A 77 26.65 1.63 6.82
C LEU A 77 26.69 1.76 8.35
N PRO A 78 25.54 1.73 9.04
CA PRO A 78 25.52 1.81 10.50
C PRO A 78 26.29 0.66 11.16
N PRO A 79 27.01 0.92 12.28
CA PRO A 79 27.73 -0.13 13.01
C PRO A 79 26.83 -1.30 13.44
N GLU A 80 25.59 -1.02 13.85
CA GLU A 80 24.63 -2.06 14.25
C GLU A 80 24.20 -2.94 13.07
N PHE A 81 24.02 -2.37 11.88
CA PHE A 81 23.76 -3.16 10.67
C PHE A 81 24.95 -4.06 10.33
N VAL A 82 26.17 -3.50 10.35
CA VAL A 82 27.41 -4.25 10.09
C VAL A 82 27.57 -5.40 11.09
N LYS A 83 27.26 -5.17 12.37
CA LYS A 83 27.26 -6.18 13.43
C LYS A 83 26.21 -7.27 13.16
N LYS A 84 25.00 -6.89 12.77
CA LYS A 84 23.94 -7.83 12.40
C LYS A 84 24.32 -8.70 11.21
N VAL A 85 24.84 -8.10 10.13
CA VAL A 85 25.35 -8.82 8.94
C VAL A 85 26.43 -9.82 9.34
N SER A 86 27.36 -9.42 10.21
CA SER A 86 28.41 -10.32 10.72
C SER A 86 27.82 -11.51 11.46
N SER A 87 26.87 -11.27 12.38
CA SER A 87 26.22 -12.36 13.12
C SER A 87 25.45 -13.35 12.23
N LEU A 88 24.87 -12.85 11.14
CA LEU A 88 24.17 -13.70 10.17
C LEU A 88 25.16 -14.53 9.35
N ALA A 89 26.31 -13.97 8.98
CA ALA A 89 27.38 -14.70 8.31
C ALA A 89 27.92 -15.83 9.21
N ASP A 90 28.17 -15.54 10.49
CA ASP A 90 28.61 -16.54 11.47
C ASP A 90 27.57 -17.67 11.61
N ALA A 91 26.28 -17.32 11.62
CA ALA A 91 25.19 -18.29 11.66
C ALA A 91 25.16 -19.22 10.44
N VAL A 92 25.60 -18.76 9.26
CA VAL A 92 25.78 -19.63 8.07
C VAL A 92 26.87 -20.64 8.32
N GLY A 93 28.03 -20.22 8.86
CA GLY A 93 29.11 -21.14 9.20
C GLY A 93 28.67 -22.24 10.17
N VAL A 94 27.93 -21.86 11.21
CA VAL A 94 27.33 -22.80 12.17
C VAL A 94 26.37 -23.74 11.46
N LYS A 95 25.47 -23.24 10.62
CA LYS A 95 24.51 -24.06 9.87
C LYS A 95 25.22 -25.04 8.93
N THR A 96 26.27 -24.63 8.24
CA THR A 96 27.08 -25.51 7.37
C THR A 96 27.66 -26.69 8.16
N GLY A 97 28.23 -26.42 9.35
CA GLY A 97 28.72 -27.49 10.24
C GLY A 97 27.61 -28.44 10.70
N TRP A 98 26.44 -27.91 11.08
CA TRP A 98 25.27 -28.71 11.45
C TRP A 98 24.73 -29.54 10.29
N ASN A 99 24.65 -28.97 9.10
CA ASN A 99 24.21 -29.67 7.90
C ASN A 99 25.12 -30.87 7.60
N PHE A 100 26.44 -30.70 7.75
CA PHE A 100 27.40 -31.79 7.59
C PHE A 100 27.26 -32.87 8.68
N SER A 101 27.04 -32.45 9.93
CA SER A 101 26.79 -33.36 11.05
C SER A 101 25.50 -34.18 10.86
N GLU A 102 24.43 -33.58 10.37
CA GLU A 102 23.20 -34.31 10.06
C GLU A 102 23.36 -35.22 8.84
N TYR A 103 24.08 -34.77 7.79
CA TYR A 103 24.46 -35.64 6.67
C TYR A 103 25.19 -36.90 7.14
N SER A 104 26.26 -36.75 7.92
CA SER A 104 27.05 -37.87 8.43
C SER A 104 26.24 -38.79 9.35
N LYS A 105 25.41 -38.24 10.24
CA LYS A 105 24.49 -39.01 11.09
C LYS A 105 23.48 -39.82 10.29
N MET A 106 22.93 -39.26 9.21
CA MET A 106 22.00 -39.97 8.34
C MET A 106 22.70 -41.09 7.56
N LEU A 107 23.95 -40.89 7.18
CA LEU A 107 24.75 -41.81 6.40
C LEU A 107 25.27 -43.01 7.21
N VAL A 108 25.95 -42.73 8.34
CA VAL A 108 26.65 -43.76 9.15
C VAL A 108 26.11 -43.92 10.56
N GLY A 109 25.03 -43.23 10.92
CA GLY A 109 24.37 -43.36 12.22
C GLY A 109 25.00 -42.55 13.35
N GLN A 110 26.15 -41.92 13.12
CA GLN A 110 26.85 -41.06 14.08
C GLN A 110 27.14 -39.68 13.49
N PRO A 111 26.89 -38.58 14.25
CA PRO A 111 27.21 -37.24 13.79
C PRO A 111 28.72 -37.00 13.77
N TYR A 112 29.20 -36.40 12.70
CA TYR A 112 30.55 -35.88 12.57
C TYR A 112 30.50 -34.36 12.44
N PHE A 113 31.09 -33.67 13.40
CA PHE A 113 31.22 -32.22 13.38
C PHE A 113 32.51 -31.86 12.64
N PRO A 114 32.42 -31.22 11.46
CA PRO A 114 33.60 -30.87 10.69
C PRO A 114 34.34 -29.68 11.32
N PRO A 115 35.62 -29.47 10.98
CA PRO A 115 36.30 -28.23 11.32
C PRO A 115 35.59 -27.05 10.66
N GLU A 116 35.59 -25.90 11.34
CA GLU A 116 34.96 -24.68 10.83
C GLU A 116 35.57 -24.26 9.48
N ALA A 117 34.75 -23.65 8.63
CA ALA A 117 35.21 -23.04 7.39
C ALA A 117 36.24 -21.93 7.67
N GLU A 118 37.10 -21.62 6.70
CA GLU A 118 38.14 -20.60 6.90
C GLU A 118 37.54 -19.23 7.19
N LYS A 119 38.03 -18.57 8.25
CA LYS A 119 37.58 -17.24 8.66
C LYS A 119 37.74 -16.19 7.54
N SER A 120 38.78 -16.33 6.73
CA SER A 120 39.05 -15.48 5.55
C SER A 120 37.87 -15.41 4.58
N ILE A 121 37.06 -16.49 4.46
CA ILE A 121 35.87 -16.52 3.61
C ILE A 121 34.80 -15.58 4.13
N PHE A 122 34.54 -15.60 5.43
CA PHE A 122 33.55 -14.73 6.07
C PHE A 122 33.98 -13.27 6.05
N ASP A 123 35.28 -13.01 6.30
CA ASP A 123 35.85 -11.67 6.25
C ASP A 123 35.78 -11.08 4.83
N ALA A 124 36.17 -11.86 3.81
CA ALA A 124 36.09 -11.45 2.40
C ALA A 124 34.64 -11.23 1.95
N TRP A 125 33.74 -12.14 2.32
CA TRP A 125 32.32 -12.02 2.03
C TRP A 125 31.71 -10.76 2.65
N LYS A 126 32.02 -10.50 3.93
CA LYS A 126 31.53 -9.32 4.65
C LYS A 126 32.00 -8.03 3.99
N ALA A 127 33.27 -7.98 3.57
CA ALA A 127 33.79 -6.82 2.85
C ALA A 127 33.05 -6.62 1.51
N ASN A 128 32.86 -7.69 0.73
CA ASN A 128 32.14 -7.62 -0.55
C ASN A 128 30.68 -7.18 -0.36
N PHE A 129 29.98 -7.78 0.59
CA PHE A 129 28.58 -7.45 0.90
C PHE A 129 28.42 -5.98 1.27
N GLN A 130 29.30 -5.46 2.13
CA GLN A 130 29.27 -4.05 2.50
C GLN A 130 29.51 -3.13 1.31
N GLN A 131 30.47 -3.45 0.43
CA GLN A 131 30.71 -2.68 -0.78
C GLN A 131 29.49 -2.66 -1.71
N LEU A 132 28.81 -3.79 -1.87
CA LEU A 132 27.57 -3.86 -2.65
C LEU A 132 26.45 -3.02 -2.05
N CYS A 133 26.30 -3.01 -0.72
CA CYS A 133 25.33 -2.15 -0.04
C CYS A 133 25.66 -0.66 -0.21
N ILE A 134 26.92 -0.27 -0.07
CA ILE A 134 27.40 1.11 -0.28
C ILE A 134 27.15 1.54 -1.72
N SER A 135 27.46 0.69 -2.70
CA SER A 135 27.20 0.94 -4.11
C SER A 135 25.71 1.15 -4.38
N ALA A 136 24.83 0.30 -3.83
CA ALA A 136 23.40 0.43 -4.02
C ALA A 136 22.82 1.72 -3.42
N GLU A 137 23.30 2.14 -2.24
CA GLU A 137 22.91 3.42 -1.65
C GLU A 137 23.43 4.60 -2.48
N THR A 138 24.66 4.51 -2.99
CA THR A 138 25.26 5.53 -3.87
C THR A 138 24.46 5.70 -5.15
N ASP A 139 24.02 4.60 -5.77
CA ASP A 139 23.16 4.61 -6.95
C ASP A 139 21.81 5.28 -6.66
N ALA A 140 21.21 4.98 -5.50
CA ALA A 140 19.95 5.59 -5.07
C ALA A 140 20.11 7.11 -4.85
N LYS A 141 21.19 7.54 -4.18
CA LYS A 141 21.54 8.97 -4.02
C LYS A 141 21.69 9.67 -5.36
N ALA A 142 22.44 9.08 -6.30
CA ALA A 142 22.63 9.63 -7.63
C ALA A 142 21.31 9.80 -8.40
N LYS A 143 20.38 8.85 -8.26
CA LYS A 143 19.03 8.97 -8.85
C LYS A 143 18.22 10.09 -8.21
N ILE A 144 18.23 10.22 -6.88
CA ILE A 144 17.56 11.32 -6.17
C ILE A 144 18.11 12.67 -6.64
N SER A 145 19.44 12.82 -6.73
CA SER A 145 20.07 14.04 -7.22
C SER A 145 19.68 14.38 -8.66
N ARG A 146 19.58 13.39 -9.55
CA ARG A 146 19.08 13.59 -10.92
C ARG A 146 17.63 14.05 -10.94
N LEU A 147 16.74 13.39 -10.18
CA LEU A 147 15.33 13.77 -10.09
C LEU A 147 15.14 15.19 -9.52
N ALA A 148 15.93 15.56 -8.51
CA ALA A 148 15.91 16.88 -7.93
C ALA A 148 16.43 17.96 -8.89
N THR A 149 17.47 17.65 -9.69
CA THR A 149 17.97 18.53 -10.75
C THR A 149 16.92 18.73 -11.85
N ASP A 150 16.29 17.65 -12.30
CA ASP A 150 15.18 17.68 -13.28
C ASP A 150 13.99 18.50 -12.78
N ALA A 151 13.64 18.33 -11.50
CA ALA A 151 12.58 19.08 -10.85
C ALA A 151 12.87 20.58 -10.85
N ARG A 152 14.12 20.99 -10.58
CA ARG A 152 14.54 22.40 -10.63
C ARG A 152 14.45 22.96 -12.04
N MET A 153 14.92 22.22 -13.05
CA MET A 153 14.84 22.63 -14.46
C MET A 153 13.40 22.78 -14.97
N LYS A 154 12.48 21.93 -14.49
CA LYS A 154 11.08 21.91 -14.90
C LYS A 154 10.17 22.80 -14.02
N GLY A 155 10.72 23.50 -13.03
CA GLY A 155 9.95 24.34 -12.10
C GLY A 155 8.99 23.56 -11.21
N TRP A 156 9.31 22.32 -10.86
CA TRP A 156 8.48 21.48 -9.99
C TRP A 156 8.47 22.01 -8.55
N SER A 157 7.31 21.91 -7.91
CA SER A 157 7.17 22.12 -6.47
C SER A 157 7.79 20.97 -5.67
N LYS A 158 8.10 21.24 -4.39
CA LYS A 158 8.59 20.25 -3.43
C LYS A 158 7.70 18.99 -3.37
N SER A 159 6.38 19.17 -3.41
CA SER A 159 5.39 18.08 -3.41
C SER A 159 5.46 17.21 -4.68
N GLN A 160 5.72 17.81 -5.84
CA GLN A 160 5.87 17.08 -7.10
C GLN A 160 7.18 16.28 -7.16
N LEU A 161 8.29 16.85 -6.68
CA LEU A 161 9.56 16.13 -6.53
C LEU A 161 9.41 14.94 -5.56
N GLU A 162 8.79 15.17 -4.40
CA GLU A 162 8.52 14.11 -3.43
C GLU A 162 7.67 13.00 -4.04
N SER A 163 6.60 13.36 -4.77
CA SER A 163 5.74 12.39 -5.45
C SER A 163 6.49 11.58 -6.51
N ALA A 164 7.38 12.20 -7.27
CA ALA A 164 8.20 11.50 -8.27
C ALA A 164 9.18 10.51 -7.64
N ILE A 165 9.87 10.92 -6.57
CA ILE A 165 10.78 10.05 -5.82
C ILE A 165 10.03 8.89 -5.17
N ARG A 166 8.91 9.17 -4.48
CA ARG A 166 8.13 8.16 -3.75
C ARG A 166 7.41 7.15 -4.65
N ARG A 167 7.25 7.44 -5.94
CA ARG A 167 6.64 6.51 -6.91
C ARG A 167 7.57 5.36 -7.32
N GLU A 168 8.85 5.64 -7.52
CA GLU A 168 9.77 4.72 -8.21
C GLU A 168 10.83 4.13 -7.28
N LEU A 169 11.45 4.97 -6.44
CA LEU A 169 12.64 4.56 -5.68
C LEU A 169 12.38 3.55 -4.55
N PRO A 170 11.25 3.57 -3.80
CA PRO A 170 11.03 2.58 -2.73
C PRO A 170 11.01 1.13 -3.24
N MET A 171 10.35 0.88 -4.38
CA MET A 171 10.23 -0.47 -4.94
C MET A 171 11.57 -0.95 -5.51
N GLU A 172 12.28 -0.10 -6.27
CA GLU A 172 13.61 -0.43 -6.80
C GLU A 172 14.62 -0.72 -5.68
N THR A 173 14.62 0.11 -4.65
CA THR A 173 15.51 -0.02 -3.47
C THR A 173 15.25 -1.34 -2.74
N LYS A 174 13.98 -1.70 -2.55
CA LYS A 174 13.59 -3.00 -1.98
C LYS A 174 14.08 -4.17 -2.83
N HIS A 175 13.84 -4.15 -4.15
CA HIS A 175 14.29 -5.22 -5.05
C HIS A 175 15.81 -5.37 -5.05
N ARG A 176 16.55 -4.25 -4.99
CA ARG A 176 18.02 -4.26 -4.94
C ARG A 176 18.53 -4.88 -3.64
N ALA A 177 17.93 -4.54 -2.50
CA ALA A 177 18.25 -5.14 -1.20
C ALA A 177 18.04 -6.66 -1.21
N GLU A 178 16.90 -7.12 -1.75
CA GLU A 178 16.57 -8.55 -1.84
C GLU A 178 17.54 -9.32 -2.75
N LEU A 179 17.88 -8.73 -3.90
CA LEU A 179 18.83 -9.29 -4.86
C LEU A 179 20.21 -9.48 -4.25
N ILE A 180 20.74 -8.45 -3.58
CA ILE A 180 22.07 -8.50 -2.93
C ILE A 180 22.07 -9.56 -1.83
N ALA A 181 21.10 -9.49 -0.91
CA ALA A 181 21.02 -10.43 0.20
C ALA A 181 20.93 -11.89 -0.25
N ARG A 182 20.10 -12.21 -1.25
CA ARG A 182 19.97 -13.59 -1.77
C ARG A 182 21.24 -14.08 -2.45
N THR A 183 21.77 -13.27 -3.37
CA THR A 183 22.95 -13.64 -4.16
C THR A 183 24.16 -13.88 -3.26
N GLU A 184 24.40 -12.96 -2.33
CA GLU A 184 25.56 -13.07 -1.45
C GLU A 184 25.39 -14.18 -0.41
N MET A 185 24.16 -14.46 0.06
CA MET A 185 23.89 -15.61 0.93
C MET A 185 24.19 -16.95 0.25
N GLY A 186 23.78 -17.11 -1.02
CA GLY A 186 24.09 -18.29 -1.83
C GLY A 186 25.60 -18.51 -1.98
N LYS A 187 26.35 -17.44 -2.30
CA LYS A 187 27.81 -17.47 -2.42
C LYS A 187 28.50 -17.86 -1.12
N LEU A 188 28.09 -17.27 0.01
CA LEU A 188 28.67 -17.60 1.32
C LEU A 188 28.45 -19.07 1.67
N ASN A 189 27.22 -19.56 1.48
CA ASN A 189 26.91 -20.97 1.74
C ASN A 189 27.75 -21.90 0.86
N SER A 190 27.90 -21.59 -0.43
CA SER A 190 28.75 -22.37 -1.35
C SER A 190 30.20 -22.40 -0.88
N ALA A 191 30.79 -21.23 -0.65
CA ALA A 191 32.19 -21.09 -0.25
C ALA A 191 32.48 -21.78 1.10
N ALA A 192 31.59 -21.66 2.08
CA ALA A 192 31.73 -22.31 3.38
C ALA A 192 31.69 -23.85 3.26
N ASN A 193 30.77 -24.40 2.45
CA ASN A 193 30.71 -25.85 2.21
C ASN A 193 31.96 -26.36 1.49
N LEU A 194 32.39 -25.69 0.41
CA LEU A 194 33.60 -26.08 -0.33
C LEU A 194 34.85 -26.04 0.54
N SER A 195 35.03 -24.99 1.35
CA SER A 195 36.13 -24.91 2.33
C SER A 195 36.11 -26.09 3.30
N THR A 196 34.93 -26.43 3.80
CA THR A 196 34.74 -27.58 4.70
C THR A 196 35.10 -28.89 3.99
N TYR A 197 34.64 -29.09 2.77
CA TYR A 197 34.90 -30.30 1.97
C TYR A 197 36.40 -30.46 1.68
N LYS A 198 37.07 -29.39 1.24
CA LYS A 198 38.52 -29.40 1.00
C LYS A 198 39.31 -29.76 2.26
N LYS A 199 38.98 -29.16 3.41
CA LYS A 199 39.62 -29.48 4.70
C LYS A 199 39.43 -30.93 5.12
N LEU A 200 38.30 -31.53 4.77
CA LEU A 200 38.00 -32.92 5.08
C LEU A 200 38.64 -33.90 4.10
N GLY A 201 39.14 -33.44 2.95
CA GLY A 201 39.64 -34.25 1.86
C GLY A 201 38.55 -34.87 0.99
N ILE A 202 37.36 -34.26 0.98
CA ILE A 202 36.22 -34.69 0.15
C ILE A 202 36.40 -34.07 -1.24
N ARG A 203 36.38 -34.92 -2.28
CA ARG A 203 36.67 -34.50 -3.66
C ARG A 203 35.43 -34.19 -4.49
N TYR A 204 34.27 -34.68 -4.04
CA TYR A 204 33.04 -34.60 -4.81
C TYR A 204 31.87 -34.15 -3.95
N TYR A 205 30.88 -33.55 -4.60
CA TYR A 205 29.60 -33.22 -3.99
C TYR A 205 28.47 -33.52 -4.97
N MET A 206 27.28 -33.77 -4.44
CA MET A 206 26.06 -33.86 -5.24
C MET A 206 25.39 -32.49 -5.29
N TRP A 207 25.05 -32.03 -6.49
CA TRP A 207 24.34 -30.78 -6.70
C TRP A 207 22.85 -30.93 -6.36
N MET A 208 22.31 -30.02 -5.56
CA MET A 208 20.93 -30.05 -5.10
C MET A 208 20.21 -28.76 -5.52
N THR A 209 19.16 -28.90 -6.30
CA THR A 209 18.26 -27.80 -6.66
C THR A 209 17.00 -27.81 -5.80
N THR A 210 16.38 -26.64 -5.63
CA THR A 210 15.16 -26.45 -4.85
C THR A 210 13.93 -27.11 -5.49
N LEU A 211 13.92 -27.25 -6.82
CA LEU A 211 12.83 -27.80 -7.64
C LEU A 211 11.45 -27.21 -7.30
N ASP A 212 11.39 -25.90 -7.11
CA ASP A 212 10.15 -25.17 -6.80
C ASP A 212 9.58 -24.43 -8.02
N GLY A 213 10.08 -24.76 -9.23
CA GLY A 213 9.65 -24.18 -10.51
C GLY A 213 10.21 -22.79 -10.78
N ARG A 214 11.19 -22.34 -9.98
CA ARG A 214 11.85 -21.03 -10.13
C ARG A 214 13.32 -21.15 -10.53
N GLU A 215 13.84 -22.37 -10.54
CA GLU A 215 15.16 -22.72 -11.05
C GLU A 215 15.26 -22.43 -12.55
N ARG A 216 16.46 -22.04 -12.99
CA ARG A 216 16.78 -21.92 -14.42
C ARG A 216 16.97 -23.32 -14.99
N ASP A 217 16.64 -23.51 -16.26
CA ASP A 217 16.80 -24.81 -16.95
C ASP A 217 18.23 -25.35 -16.81
N SER A 218 19.24 -24.49 -16.97
CA SER A 218 20.65 -24.85 -16.80
C SER A 218 21.03 -25.31 -15.40
N HIS A 219 20.33 -24.85 -14.37
CA HIS A 219 20.51 -25.30 -12.99
C HIS A 219 19.71 -26.57 -12.71
N ALA A 220 18.51 -26.71 -13.29
CA ALA A 220 17.68 -27.91 -13.17
C ALA A 220 18.39 -29.15 -13.73
N LEU A 221 19.10 -29.00 -14.85
CA LEU A 221 19.95 -30.06 -15.43
C LEU A 221 21.06 -30.54 -14.50
N MET A 222 21.51 -29.69 -13.57
CA MET A 222 22.55 -30.06 -12.61
C MET A 222 22.03 -30.90 -11.45
N ASN A 223 20.72 -30.97 -11.23
CA ASN A 223 20.15 -31.61 -10.05
C ASN A 223 20.49 -33.10 -9.96
N GLY A 224 21.15 -33.49 -8.87
CA GLY A 224 21.57 -34.87 -8.61
C GLY A 224 22.89 -35.27 -9.27
N LEU A 225 23.51 -34.40 -10.08
CA LEU A 225 24.81 -34.69 -10.67
C LEU A 225 25.92 -34.65 -9.62
N ILE A 226 26.87 -35.58 -9.74
CA ILE A 226 28.09 -35.61 -8.93
C ILE A 226 29.08 -34.63 -9.55
N CYS A 227 29.49 -33.62 -8.81
CA CYS A 227 30.35 -32.54 -9.27
C CYS A 227 31.69 -32.56 -8.53
N SER A 228 32.74 -32.01 -9.15
CA SER A 228 34.05 -31.86 -8.50
C SER A 228 34.07 -30.67 -7.55
N VAL A 229 34.73 -30.83 -6.41
CA VAL A 229 35.05 -29.73 -5.47
C VAL A 229 36.12 -28.79 -6.04
N GLU A 230 36.96 -29.26 -6.96
CA GLU A 230 38.07 -28.48 -7.54
C GLU A 230 37.76 -27.93 -8.93
N ASN A 231 37.04 -28.69 -9.76
CA ASN A 231 36.74 -28.31 -11.14
C ASN A 231 35.22 -28.07 -11.33
N PRO A 232 34.77 -26.82 -11.40
CA PRO A 232 33.35 -26.50 -11.53
C PRO A 232 32.78 -26.76 -12.94
N ASP A 233 33.58 -27.21 -13.91
CA ASP A 233 33.15 -27.43 -15.30
C ASP A 233 32.95 -28.90 -15.66
N VAL A 234 33.07 -29.81 -14.69
CA VAL A 234 32.88 -31.25 -14.89
C VAL A 234 31.81 -31.82 -13.97
N TYR A 235 31.24 -32.93 -14.39
CA TYR A 235 30.41 -33.82 -13.57
C TYR A 235 30.82 -35.27 -13.78
N TYR A 236 30.40 -36.16 -12.89
CA TYR A 236 30.74 -37.57 -12.92
C TYR A 236 29.48 -38.43 -13.01
N GLU A 237 29.54 -39.45 -13.86
CA GLU A 237 28.55 -40.50 -13.94
C GLU A 237 29.06 -41.77 -13.23
N GLU A 238 28.17 -42.42 -12.49
CA GLU A 238 28.47 -43.64 -11.75
C GLU A 238 28.23 -44.87 -12.64
N THR A 239 29.29 -45.59 -13.01
CA THR A 239 29.22 -46.85 -13.77
C THR A 239 29.63 -48.05 -12.90
N PRO A 240 29.35 -49.30 -13.34
CA PRO A 240 29.82 -50.49 -12.62
C PRO A 240 31.35 -50.58 -12.45
N GLU A 241 32.11 -49.94 -13.34
CA GLU A 241 33.57 -49.94 -13.37
C GLU A 241 34.20 -48.77 -12.57
N GLY A 242 33.44 -47.75 -12.22
CA GLY A 242 33.91 -46.60 -11.45
C GLY A 242 33.17 -45.29 -11.75
N LEU A 243 33.85 -44.16 -11.56
CA LEU A 243 33.35 -42.83 -11.94
C LEU A 243 33.93 -42.42 -13.27
N VAL A 244 33.07 -42.05 -14.22
CA VAL A 244 33.46 -41.51 -15.52
C VAL A 244 33.28 -39.99 -15.48
N GLU A 245 34.31 -39.25 -15.85
CA GLU A 245 34.29 -37.79 -15.93
C GLU A 245 33.65 -37.32 -17.24
N HIS A 246 32.76 -36.33 -17.16
CA HIS A 246 32.14 -35.68 -18.30
C HIS A 246 32.28 -34.16 -18.19
N PRO A 247 32.65 -33.47 -19.27
CA PRO A 247 32.56 -32.01 -19.31
C PRO A 247 31.09 -31.58 -19.28
N ARG A 248 30.80 -30.46 -18.61
CA ARG A 248 29.47 -29.83 -18.67
C ARG A 248 29.21 -29.32 -20.08
N THR A 249 27.99 -29.54 -20.56
CA THR A 249 27.54 -29.00 -21.85
C THR A 249 27.22 -27.51 -21.73
N SER A 250 27.13 -26.80 -22.86
CA SER A 250 26.76 -25.38 -22.87
C SER A 250 25.36 -25.08 -22.29
N GLU A 251 24.50 -26.09 -22.19
CA GLU A 251 23.17 -25.98 -21.58
C GLU A 251 23.21 -26.10 -20.06
N MET A 252 24.29 -26.65 -19.51
CA MET A 252 24.49 -26.82 -18.08
C MET A 252 25.14 -25.57 -17.47
N TYR A 253 24.86 -25.31 -16.19
CA TYR A 253 25.50 -24.20 -15.49
C TYR A 253 26.98 -24.49 -15.23
N HIS A 254 27.85 -23.54 -15.60
CA HIS A 254 29.29 -23.57 -15.35
C HIS A 254 29.61 -22.75 -14.09
N GLY A 255 29.99 -23.42 -13.01
CA GLY A 255 30.19 -22.81 -11.70
C GLY A 255 29.72 -23.68 -10.54
N THR A 256 29.74 -23.13 -9.33
CA THR A 256 29.34 -23.82 -8.10
C THR A 256 27.88 -23.50 -7.69
N PRO A 257 27.17 -24.38 -6.97
CA PRO A 257 25.78 -24.12 -6.58
C PRO A 257 25.73 -22.97 -5.58
N GLY A 258 24.90 -21.96 -5.88
CA GLY A 258 24.76 -20.75 -5.05
C GLY A 258 25.58 -19.55 -5.53
N GLU A 259 26.47 -19.73 -6.52
CA GLU A 259 27.36 -18.65 -7.01
C GLU A 259 26.68 -17.68 -8.00
N ASP A 260 25.72 -18.20 -8.76
CA ASP A 260 24.93 -17.43 -9.73
C ASP A 260 23.99 -16.44 -9.02
N PHE A 261 23.55 -15.39 -9.72
CA PHE A 261 22.65 -14.38 -9.15
C PHE A 261 21.32 -15.01 -8.73
N GLN A 262 20.82 -14.63 -7.55
CA GLN A 262 19.60 -15.17 -6.93
C GLN A 262 19.52 -16.72 -6.82
N CYS A 263 20.66 -17.41 -6.88
CA CYS A 263 20.68 -18.88 -6.83
C CYS A 263 20.36 -19.41 -5.42
N ARG A 264 19.53 -20.44 -5.34
CA ARG A 264 19.21 -21.18 -4.09
C ARG A 264 19.68 -22.65 -4.13
N CYS A 265 20.46 -23.01 -5.13
CA CYS A 265 21.06 -24.34 -5.23
C CYS A 265 22.01 -24.56 -4.05
N SER A 266 22.16 -25.81 -3.65
CA SER A 266 23.02 -26.24 -2.55
C SER A 266 23.81 -27.48 -2.95
N MET A 267 24.72 -27.90 -2.07
CA MET A 267 25.56 -29.07 -2.27
C MET A 267 25.52 -29.95 -1.04
N VAL A 268 25.66 -31.25 -1.25
CA VAL A 268 25.85 -32.25 -0.19
C VAL A 268 27.11 -33.03 -0.52
N ALA A 269 27.97 -33.28 0.47
CA ALA A 269 29.17 -34.08 0.27
C ALA A 269 28.83 -35.45 -0.34
N TRP A 270 29.72 -35.93 -1.21
CA TRP A 270 29.58 -37.25 -1.80
C TRP A 270 30.95 -37.94 -1.85
N GLU A 271 31.02 -39.17 -1.31
CA GLU A 271 32.27 -39.94 -1.26
C GLU A 271 32.03 -41.33 -1.88
N PRO A 272 32.73 -41.70 -2.96
CA PRO A 272 32.51 -42.98 -3.64
C PRO A 272 32.66 -44.21 -2.74
N GLU A 273 33.58 -44.21 -1.78
CA GLU A 273 33.75 -45.33 -0.83
C GLU A 273 32.58 -45.50 0.16
N ILE A 274 31.77 -44.45 0.33
CA ILE A 274 30.66 -44.45 1.29
C ILE A 274 29.33 -44.59 0.56
N ASP A 275 29.10 -43.73 -0.43
CA ASP A 275 27.85 -43.59 -1.14
C ASP A 275 27.78 -44.43 -2.43
N GLY A 276 28.91 -44.86 -3.01
CA GLY A 276 28.99 -45.52 -4.32
C GLY A 276 28.25 -46.86 -4.44
N LYS A 277 27.75 -47.18 -5.64
CA LYS A 277 27.02 -48.41 -6.00
C LYS A 277 27.93 -49.57 -6.47
N TYR A 278 29.24 -49.35 -6.59
CA TYR A 278 30.21 -50.35 -7.06
C TYR A 278 31.10 -50.88 -5.92
N GLN A 279 31.62 -52.11 -6.06
CA GLN A 279 32.71 -52.58 -5.22
C GLN A 279 33.99 -51.86 -5.66
N VAL A 280 34.58 -51.05 -4.79
CA VAL A 280 35.81 -50.30 -5.05
C VAL A 280 36.94 -51.29 -5.35
N ARG A 281 37.29 -51.48 -6.63
CA ARG A 281 38.58 -52.06 -7.03
C ARG A 281 39.64 -50.98 -6.80
N GLN A 282 40.67 -51.33 -6.03
CA GLN A 282 41.81 -50.43 -5.79
C GLN A 282 42.45 -50.09 -7.14
N ALA A 283 42.59 -48.80 -7.45
CA ALA A 283 43.33 -48.36 -8.62
C ALA A 283 44.82 -48.65 -8.43
N GLU A 284 45.38 -49.42 -9.36
CA GLU A 284 46.80 -49.63 -9.56
C GLU A 284 47.49 -48.28 -9.87
N GLN A 285 48.67 -48.07 -9.27
CA GLN A 285 49.55 -46.95 -9.57
C GLN A 285 50.31 -47.19 -10.88
N PRO A 286 50.71 -46.13 -11.62
CA PRO A 286 51.42 -46.28 -12.88
C PRO A 286 52.86 -46.74 -12.67
N GLU A 287 53.31 -47.72 -13.47
CA GLU A 287 54.72 -48.07 -13.60
C GLU A 287 55.48 -47.05 -14.47
N THR A 288 56.74 -46.79 -14.10
CA THR A 288 57.82 -46.28 -14.97
C THR A 288 58.95 -47.33 -14.98
N PRO A 289 59.85 -47.35 -15.98
CA PRO A 289 59.90 -48.45 -16.95
C PRO A 289 61.15 -49.35 -16.88
N GLN A 290 60.95 -50.58 -17.33
CA GLN A 290 61.83 -51.50 -18.08
C GLN A 290 63.34 -51.56 -17.71
N GLN A 291 63.84 -52.77 -17.42
CA GLN A 291 64.71 -53.53 -18.32
C GLN A 291 65.17 -54.86 -17.69
N GLY A 292 65.43 -55.84 -18.56
CA GLY A 292 65.56 -57.26 -18.24
C GLY A 292 66.79 -57.65 -17.44
N ALA A 293 66.65 -58.75 -16.72
CA ALA A 293 67.75 -59.54 -16.20
C ALA A 293 68.18 -60.55 -17.26
N ASN A 294 69.46 -60.52 -17.65
CA ASN A 294 70.08 -61.73 -18.19
C ASN A 294 70.45 -62.63 -17.00
N GLU A 295 69.93 -63.85 -17.07
CA GLU A 295 69.99 -64.92 -16.08
C GLU A 295 71.43 -65.24 -15.66
N ALA A 296 71.90 -64.63 -14.56
CA ALA A 296 73.05 -65.12 -13.79
C ALA A 296 73.16 -64.57 -12.35
N THR A 297 72.34 -63.60 -11.92
CA THR A 297 72.50 -62.89 -10.64
C THR A 297 71.26 -62.85 -9.72
N SER A 298 70.17 -63.55 -10.05
CA SER A 298 68.91 -63.52 -9.27
C SER A 298 69.00 -64.26 -7.93
N ALA A 299 69.74 -65.37 -7.85
CA ALA A 299 69.78 -66.20 -6.64
C ALA A 299 70.58 -65.59 -5.46
N GLN A 300 71.50 -64.65 -5.74
CA GLN A 300 72.27 -63.95 -4.69
C GLN A 300 71.55 -62.71 -4.17
N LEU A 301 70.77 -62.02 -5.02
CA LEU A 301 69.98 -60.84 -4.63
C LEU A 301 68.73 -61.23 -3.81
N GLU A 302 68.02 -62.31 -4.17
CA GLU A 302 66.87 -62.79 -3.38
C GLU A 302 67.26 -63.19 -1.95
N LYS A 303 68.43 -63.81 -1.76
CA LYS A 303 68.93 -64.13 -0.41
C LYS A 303 69.26 -62.88 0.40
N MET A 304 69.78 -61.84 -0.25
CA MET A 304 70.11 -60.59 0.43
C MET A 304 68.84 -59.79 0.78
N GLU A 305 67.85 -59.74 -0.10
CA GLU A 305 66.54 -59.12 0.14
C GLU A 305 65.74 -59.86 1.22
N GLN A 306 65.74 -61.19 1.23
CA GLN A 306 65.13 -61.96 2.31
C GLN A 306 65.80 -61.71 3.66
N THR A 307 67.13 -61.54 3.67
CA THR A 307 67.88 -61.22 4.88
C THR A 307 67.58 -59.79 5.37
N ILE A 308 67.49 -58.82 4.46
CA ILE A 308 67.14 -57.43 4.78
C ILE A 308 65.69 -57.35 5.29
N ALA A 309 64.74 -58.00 4.63
CA ALA A 309 63.34 -58.04 5.06
C ALA A 309 63.19 -58.71 6.44
N GLN A 310 64.01 -59.72 6.73
CA GLN A 310 64.01 -60.38 8.04
C GLN A 310 64.63 -59.50 9.14
N GLN A 311 65.69 -58.75 8.82
CA GLN A 311 66.28 -57.75 9.71
C GLN A 311 65.35 -56.57 9.98
N GLU A 312 64.64 -56.06 8.96
CA GLU A 312 63.65 -54.99 9.10
C GLU A 312 62.47 -55.44 9.97
N LYS A 313 61.98 -56.66 9.78
CA LYS A 313 60.91 -57.23 10.61
C LYS A 313 61.34 -57.40 12.06
N GLN A 314 62.58 -57.81 12.32
CA GLN A 314 63.15 -57.84 13.68
C GLN A 314 63.30 -56.44 14.27
N LEU A 315 63.75 -55.46 13.49
CA LEU A 315 63.88 -54.07 13.94
C LEU A 315 62.52 -53.46 14.27
N GLN A 316 61.48 -53.79 13.49
CA GLN A 316 60.12 -53.31 13.71
C GLN A 316 59.49 -53.96 14.96
N ALA A 317 59.74 -55.25 15.19
CA ALA A 317 59.33 -55.93 16.42
C ALA A 317 60.01 -55.35 17.66
N LEU A 318 61.32 -55.09 17.59
CA LEU A 318 62.07 -54.45 18.67
C LEU A 318 61.60 -53.01 18.95
N LYS A 319 61.25 -52.24 17.92
CA LYS A 319 60.66 -50.91 18.09
C LYS A 319 59.29 -50.96 18.75
N MET A 320 58.42 -51.90 18.36
CA MET A 320 57.11 -52.10 19.01
C MET A 320 57.26 -52.54 20.47
N GLU A 321 58.23 -53.40 20.76
CA GLU A 321 58.53 -53.83 22.12
C GLU A 321 59.11 -52.68 22.96
N GLN A 322 60.00 -51.87 22.39
CA GLN A 322 60.54 -50.66 23.03
C GLN A 322 59.44 -49.63 23.31
N GLU A 323 58.51 -49.40 22.39
CA GLU A 323 57.34 -48.53 22.59
C GLU A 323 56.38 -49.09 23.63
N SER A 324 56.14 -50.40 23.64
CA SER A 324 55.35 -51.09 24.67
C SER A 324 55.98 -50.93 26.06
N LEU A 325 57.29 -51.10 26.18
CA LEU A 325 58.04 -50.91 27.42
C LEU A 325 58.05 -49.45 27.88
N LEU A 326 58.24 -48.48 26.97
CA LEU A 326 58.14 -47.05 27.25
C LEU A 326 56.71 -46.67 27.69
N SER A 327 55.68 -47.25 27.08
CA SER A 327 54.28 -47.06 27.47
C SER A 327 54.02 -47.63 28.86
N ARG A 328 54.56 -48.82 29.17
CA ARG A 328 54.49 -49.44 30.49
C ARG A 328 55.24 -48.61 31.54
N GLN A 329 56.44 -48.11 31.24
CA GLN A 329 57.18 -47.20 32.11
C GLN A 329 56.42 -45.89 32.33
N ARG A 330 55.79 -45.32 31.30
CA ARG A 330 54.94 -44.12 31.44
C ARG A 330 53.70 -44.40 32.30
N LEU A 331 53.09 -45.58 32.19
CA LEU A 331 51.95 -45.99 33.03
C LEU A 331 52.37 -46.22 34.48
N ILE A 332 53.55 -46.81 34.71
CA ILE A 332 54.12 -47.02 36.05
C ILE A 332 54.53 -45.68 36.66
N GLN A 333 55.24 -44.81 35.95
CA GLN A 333 55.56 -43.44 36.42
C GLN A 333 54.30 -42.60 36.65
N ALA A 334 53.25 -42.78 35.83
CA ALA A 334 51.95 -42.15 36.05
C ALA A 334 51.17 -42.79 37.21
N ALA A 335 51.43 -44.05 37.57
CA ALA A 335 50.86 -44.72 38.74
C ALA A 335 51.62 -44.35 40.03
N GLU A 336 52.94 -44.19 39.96
CA GLU A 336 53.81 -43.70 41.03
C GLU A 336 53.52 -42.22 41.34
N LYS A 337 53.29 -41.38 40.32
CA LYS A 337 52.73 -40.02 40.51
C LYS A 337 51.29 -39.99 41.03
N ARG A 338 50.60 -41.14 41.14
CA ARG A 338 49.23 -41.30 41.64
C ARG A 338 49.16 -41.85 43.08
N HIS A 339 50.27 -41.87 43.81
CA HIS A 339 50.29 -42.12 45.26
C HIS A 339 50.36 -40.80 46.03
N GLU A 340 49.18 -40.17 46.20
CA GLU A 340 48.79 -39.29 47.31
C GLU A 340 47.33 -38.87 47.08
N ARG A 341 46.38 -39.79 47.29
CA ARG A 341 44.94 -39.46 47.29
C ARG A 341 44.50 -39.22 48.72
N THR A 342 43.79 -38.12 48.96
CA THR A 342 43.28 -37.81 50.29
C THR A 342 42.15 -38.78 50.67
N PRO A 343 41.90 -39.04 51.97
CA PRO A 343 40.79 -39.90 52.42
C PRO A 343 39.42 -39.51 51.84
N GLN A 344 39.21 -38.21 51.59
CA GLN A 344 37.97 -37.66 51.06
C GLN A 344 37.73 -38.03 49.58
N GLN A 345 38.80 -38.11 48.78
CA GLN A 345 38.72 -38.56 47.39
C GLN A 345 38.40 -40.05 47.30
N ILE A 346 38.85 -40.86 48.27
CA ILE A 346 38.52 -42.28 48.36
C ILE A 346 37.04 -42.47 48.69
N ALA A 347 36.52 -41.71 49.66
CA ALA A 347 35.10 -41.74 50.04
C ALA A 347 34.17 -41.33 48.88
N ASP A 348 34.52 -40.29 48.11
CA ASP A 348 33.72 -39.86 46.96
C ASP A 348 33.70 -40.91 45.84
N ILE A 349 34.83 -41.61 45.60
CA ILE A 349 34.89 -42.72 44.65
C ILE A 349 34.00 -43.89 45.12
N GLN A 350 34.03 -44.23 46.42
CA GLN A 350 33.17 -45.26 47.00
C GLN A 350 31.69 -44.91 46.86
N ASN A 351 31.28 -43.68 47.19
CA ASN A 351 29.90 -43.21 47.03
C ASN A 351 29.43 -43.32 45.58
N ARG A 352 30.25 -42.90 44.60
CA ARG A 352 29.93 -43.05 43.17
C ARG A 352 29.83 -44.51 42.72
N TRP A 353 30.51 -45.42 43.42
CA TRP A 353 30.44 -46.85 43.15
C TRP A 353 29.17 -47.47 43.74
N GLU A 354 28.82 -47.12 44.99
CA GLU A 354 27.60 -47.55 45.65
C GLU A 354 26.33 -47.04 44.95
N GLU A 355 26.33 -45.78 44.52
CA GLU A 355 25.28 -45.17 43.69
C GLU A 355 25.08 -45.97 42.39
N ARG A 356 26.17 -46.36 41.72
CA ARG A 356 26.13 -47.21 40.51
C ARG A 356 25.57 -48.60 40.80
N LEU A 357 25.98 -49.23 41.89
CA LEU A 357 25.44 -50.53 42.34
C LEU A 357 23.95 -50.44 42.66
N ARG A 358 23.51 -49.37 43.33
CA ARG A 358 22.10 -49.13 43.65
C ARG A 358 21.26 -48.99 42.38
N ARG A 359 21.71 -48.21 41.40
CA ARG A 359 21.05 -48.08 40.09
C ARG A 359 20.94 -49.41 39.35
N ARG A 360 22.01 -50.21 39.39
CA ARG A 360 22.01 -51.56 38.79
C ARG A 360 20.98 -52.47 39.43
N ARG A 361 20.90 -52.51 40.78
CA ARG A 361 19.88 -53.28 41.50
C ARG A 361 18.45 -52.85 41.15
N ILE A 362 18.18 -51.54 41.05
CA ILE A 362 16.86 -51.03 40.67
C ILE A 362 16.50 -51.46 39.24
N ALA A 363 17.46 -51.41 38.31
CA ALA A 363 17.28 -51.85 36.93
C ALA A 363 17.00 -53.36 36.85
N GLU A 364 17.73 -54.20 37.59
CA GLU A 364 17.48 -55.65 37.67
C GLU A 364 16.09 -55.97 38.24
N ILE A 365 15.66 -55.26 39.29
CA ILE A 365 14.32 -55.41 39.87
C ILE A 365 13.24 -54.93 38.89
N ALA A 366 13.50 -53.88 38.10
CA ALA A 366 12.60 -53.46 37.03
C ALA A 366 12.51 -54.53 35.93
N GLN A 367 13.65 -55.07 35.48
CA GLN A 367 13.72 -56.12 34.46
C GLN A 367 12.94 -57.37 34.88
N LYS A 368 13.13 -57.87 36.11
CA LYS A 368 12.35 -59.00 36.66
C LYS A 368 10.85 -58.71 36.75
N ARG A 369 10.45 -57.44 36.91
CA ARG A 369 9.02 -57.03 36.85
C ARG A 369 8.51 -56.96 35.42
N HIS A 370 9.33 -56.59 34.44
CA HIS A 370 8.98 -56.59 33.02
C HIS A 370 8.82 -58.03 32.49
N GLU A 371 9.74 -58.93 32.83
CA GLU A 371 9.72 -60.35 32.41
C GLU A 371 8.49 -61.12 32.93
N LYS A 372 7.85 -60.66 34.02
CA LYS A 372 6.66 -61.28 34.61
C LYS A 372 5.32 -60.69 34.13
N ARG A 373 5.32 -59.69 33.24
CA ARG A 373 4.08 -59.06 32.77
C ARG A 373 3.45 -59.84 31.62
N THR A 374 2.12 -59.92 31.61
CA THR A 374 1.38 -60.44 30.46
C THR A 374 1.21 -59.35 29.40
N ILE A 375 1.02 -59.73 28.13
CA ILE A 375 0.78 -58.81 27.01
C ILE A 375 -0.39 -57.85 27.31
N SER A 376 -1.45 -58.34 27.96
CA SER A 376 -2.60 -57.52 28.37
C SER A 376 -2.23 -56.44 29.39
N GLN A 377 -1.40 -56.78 30.38
CA GLN A 377 -0.90 -55.82 31.38
C GLN A 377 0.05 -54.79 30.76
N GLU A 378 0.89 -55.20 29.80
CA GLU A 378 1.75 -54.27 29.06
C GLU A 378 0.94 -53.28 28.23
N ASN A 379 -0.08 -53.75 27.52
CA ASN A 379 -0.97 -52.91 26.72
C ASN A 379 -1.76 -51.93 27.61
N ALA A 380 -2.25 -52.37 28.77
CA ALA A 380 -2.93 -51.49 29.72
C ALA A 380 -2.01 -50.38 30.26
N ILE A 381 -0.74 -50.70 30.52
CA ILE A 381 0.27 -49.72 30.96
C ILE A 381 0.59 -48.73 29.84
N ARG A 382 0.76 -49.19 28.58
CA ARG A 382 0.99 -48.31 27.42
C ARG A 382 -0.18 -47.35 27.20
N LYS A 383 -1.41 -47.86 27.22
CA LYS A 383 -2.62 -47.04 27.05
C LYS A 383 -2.76 -45.98 28.15
N GLU A 384 -2.49 -46.34 29.40
CA GLU A 384 -2.52 -45.36 30.50
C GLU A 384 -1.37 -44.34 30.42
N LEU A 385 -0.19 -44.74 29.92
CA LEU A 385 0.92 -43.81 29.67
C LEU A 385 0.58 -42.84 28.53
N GLU A 386 0.00 -43.33 27.44
CA GLU A 386 -0.49 -42.50 26.32
C GLU A 386 -1.54 -41.51 26.80
N ARG A 387 -2.54 -41.96 27.57
CA ARG A 387 -3.57 -41.09 28.15
C ARG A 387 -2.95 -39.97 28.99
N ARG A 388 -2.03 -40.31 29.89
CA ARG A 388 -1.34 -39.34 30.76
C ARG A 388 -0.49 -38.34 29.98
N THR A 389 0.16 -38.81 28.92
CA THR A 389 0.99 -37.99 28.04
C THR A 389 0.11 -37.01 27.27
N ALA A 390 -1.03 -37.48 26.73
CA ALA A 390 -1.99 -36.64 26.04
C ALA A 390 -2.57 -35.55 26.95
N ILE A 391 -3.00 -35.90 28.17
CA ILE A 391 -3.52 -34.93 29.15
C ILE A 391 -2.48 -33.85 29.48
N ARG A 392 -1.22 -34.25 29.74
CA ARG A 392 -0.15 -33.29 30.00
C ARG A 392 0.15 -32.40 28.79
N THR A 393 0.12 -32.97 27.59
CA THR A 393 0.36 -32.23 26.35
C THR A 393 -0.72 -31.18 26.12
N GLU A 394 -2.00 -31.56 26.27
CA GLU A 394 -3.11 -30.62 26.13
C GLU A 394 -3.11 -29.56 27.23
N ALA A 395 -2.84 -29.93 28.48
CA ALA A 395 -2.71 -28.98 29.58
C ALA A 395 -1.61 -27.95 29.33
N HIS A 396 -0.44 -28.37 28.85
CA HIS A 396 0.65 -27.45 28.50
C HIS A 396 0.28 -26.53 27.33
N LYS A 397 -0.39 -27.06 26.30
CA LYS A 397 -0.88 -26.27 25.16
C LYS A 397 -1.89 -25.22 25.60
N LEU A 398 -2.88 -25.57 26.43
CA LEU A 398 -3.88 -24.63 26.93
C LEU A 398 -3.26 -23.54 27.83
N LEU A 399 -2.28 -23.90 28.67
CA LEU A 399 -1.54 -22.91 29.46
C LEU A 399 -0.67 -22.00 28.59
N GLN A 400 -0.11 -22.52 27.50
CA GLN A 400 0.61 -21.71 26.52
C GLN A 400 -0.33 -20.72 25.82
N GLU A 401 -1.54 -21.15 25.43
CA GLU A 401 -2.58 -20.26 24.89
C GLU A 401 -3.04 -19.21 25.90
N ALA A 402 -3.17 -19.60 27.18
CA ALA A 402 -3.56 -18.73 28.28
C ALA A 402 -2.40 -17.91 28.88
N ASN A 403 -1.21 -17.96 28.27
CA ASN A 403 -0.02 -17.31 28.80
C ASN A 403 -0.20 -15.78 28.82
N GLY A 404 0.12 -15.17 29.96
CA GLY A 404 -0.08 -13.73 30.21
C GLY A 404 -1.53 -13.29 30.38
N LEU A 405 -2.51 -14.20 30.40
CA LEU A 405 -3.91 -13.87 30.69
C LEU A 405 -4.25 -14.04 32.18
N HIS A 406 -5.04 -13.11 32.73
CA HIS A 406 -5.43 -13.12 34.14
C HIS A 406 -6.94 -13.38 34.31
N GLY A 407 -7.33 -14.05 35.40
CA GLY A 407 -8.74 -14.29 35.75
C GLY A 407 -9.44 -15.42 34.98
N LEU A 408 -8.71 -16.30 34.27
CA LEU A 408 -9.34 -17.43 33.59
C LEU A 408 -9.60 -18.60 34.54
N SER A 409 -10.84 -19.10 34.51
CA SER A 409 -11.27 -20.24 35.32
C SER A 409 -10.45 -21.49 35.00
N GLY A 410 -9.87 -22.12 36.02
CA GLY A 410 -9.11 -23.37 35.91
C GLY A 410 -7.64 -23.20 35.49
N LYS A 411 -7.16 -21.99 35.18
CA LYS A 411 -5.75 -21.77 34.81
C LYS A 411 -4.79 -22.08 35.97
N ASP A 412 -4.99 -21.41 37.11
CA ASP A 412 -4.10 -21.52 38.26
C ASP A 412 -4.16 -22.91 38.90
N GLU A 413 -5.34 -23.52 38.93
CA GLU A 413 -5.53 -24.89 39.39
C GLU A 413 -4.86 -25.92 38.47
N LEU A 414 -4.84 -25.68 37.15
CA LEU A 414 -4.17 -26.53 36.17
C LEU A 414 -2.64 -26.46 36.31
N GLU A 415 -2.07 -25.26 36.52
CA GLU A 415 -0.64 -25.09 36.83
C GLU A 415 -0.25 -25.84 38.10
N LYS A 416 -1.05 -25.72 39.17
CA LYS A 416 -0.85 -26.47 40.42
C LYS A 416 -0.97 -27.99 40.21
N ALA A 417 -1.93 -28.44 39.40
CA ALA A 417 -2.10 -29.87 39.12
C ALA A 417 -0.89 -30.46 38.39
N LEU A 418 -0.28 -29.72 37.45
CA LEU A 418 0.93 -30.14 36.72
C LEU A 418 2.16 -30.35 37.61
N GLN A 419 2.27 -29.60 38.70
CA GLN A 419 3.33 -29.73 39.70
C GLN A 419 3.14 -30.96 40.61
N LYS A 420 1.91 -31.47 40.74
CA LYS A 420 1.60 -32.67 41.54
C LYS A 420 1.87 -33.96 40.74
N GLY A 421 2.32 -35.00 41.44
CA GLY A 421 2.42 -36.37 40.92
C GLY A 421 1.32 -37.27 41.48
N GLY A 422 0.83 -38.25 40.71
CA GLY A 422 -0.13 -39.25 41.19
C GLY A 422 -1.34 -39.44 40.27
N LYS A 423 -2.23 -40.40 40.60
CA LYS A 423 -3.43 -40.71 39.81
C LYS A 423 -4.50 -39.61 39.89
N SER A 424 -4.70 -39.00 41.07
CA SER A 424 -5.68 -37.91 41.28
C SER A 424 -5.32 -36.64 40.49
N ALA A 425 -4.03 -36.36 40.32
CA ALA A 425 -3.55 -35.18 39.59
C ALA A 425 -3.99 -35.15 38.12
N TYR A 426 -4.10 -36.30 37.44
CA TYR A 426 -4.54 -36.33 36.04
C TYR A 426 -6.03 -36.05 35.86
N SER A 427 -6.87 -36.50 36.81
CA SER A 427 -8.30 -36.16 36.80
C SER A 427 -8.53 -34.68 37.11
N GLU A 428 -7.74 -34.11 38.02
CA GLU A 428 -7.71 -32.66 38.26
C GLU A 428 -7.29 -31.91 36.98
N MET A 429 -6.23 -32.34 36.28
CA MET A 429 -5.80 -31.72 35.01
C MET A 429 -6.90 -31.72 33.95
N GLU A 430 -7.59 -32.85 33.74
CA GLU A 430 -8.68 -32.97 32.76
C GLU A 430 -9.83 -31.99 33.09
N ALA A 431 -10.27 -31.94 34.35
CA ALA A 431 -11.36 -31.07 34.78
C ALA A 431 -11.03 -29.58 34.64
N GLN A 432 -9.81 -29.17 34.99
CA GLN A 432 -9.39 -27.77 34.90
C GLN A 432 -9.07 -27.36 33.45
N SER A 433 -8.54 -28.27 32.63
CA SER A 433 -8.34 -28.05 31.19
C SER A 433 -9.66 -27.71 30.49
N ALA A 434 -10.74 -28.44 30.81
CA ALA A 434 -12.06 -28.17 30.23
C ALA A 434 -12.61 -26.79 30.60
N LYS A 435 -12.44 -26.35 31.86
CA LYS A 435 -12.84 -25.01 32.29
C LYS A 435 -12.04 -23.90 31.59
N LEU A 436 -10.73 -24.10 31.47
CA LEU A 436 -9.84 -23.15 30.81
C LEU A 436 -10.18 -23.03 29.32
N GLU A 437 -10.45 -24.15 28.66
CA GLU A 437 -10.89 -24.18 27.26
C GLU A 437 -12.20 -23.43 27.06
N GLU A 438 -13.18 -23.59 27.96
CA GLU A 438 -14.45 -22.86 27.90
C GLU A 438 -14.26 -21.34 28.08
N SER A 439 -13.44 -20.92 29.05
CA SER A 439 -13.07 -19.51 29.24
C SER A 439 -12.39 -18.92 27.99
N LEU A 440 -11.41 -19.64 27.42
CA LEU A 440 -10.75 -19.20 26.18
C LEU A 440 -11.73 -19.10 25.01
N LYS A 441 -12.67 -20.03 24.89
CA LYS A 441 -13.71 -20.00 23.86
C LYS A 441 -14.64 -18.79 24.01
N LYS A 442 -15.07 -18.46 25.23
CA LYS A 442 -15.89 -17.28 25.52
C LYS A 442 -15.15 -16.00 25.19
N LEU A 443 -13.87 -15.90 25.57
CA LEU A 443 -13.04 -14.74 25.26
C LEU A 443 -12.87 -14.54 23.74
N LYS A 444 -12.61 -15.62 23.00
CA LYS A 444 -12.51 -15.60 21.52
C LYS A 444 -13.84 -15.20 20.84
N ALA A 445 -14.98 -15.32 21.53
CA ALA A 445 -16.30 -14.96 21.01
C ALA A 445 -16.68 -13.47 21.21
N CYS A 446 -15.84 -12.65 21.84
CA CYS A 446 -16.06 -11.22 22.03
C CYS A 446 -15.83 -10.42 20.73
N THR A 447 -16.75 -10.52 19.78
CA THR A 447 -16.59 -9.95 18.43
C THR A 447 -16.69 -8.42 18.37
N TYR A 448 -17.18 -7.74 19.41
CA TYR A 448 -17.28 -6.28 19.42
C TYR A 448 -15.96 -5.59 19.75
N LEU A 449 -15.01 -6.31 20.36
CA LEU A 449 -13.66 -5.81 20.64
C LEU A 449 -12.76 -5.99 19.42
N GLU A 450 -11.70 -5.17 19.34
CA GLU A 450 -10.71 -5.25 18.26
C GLU A 450 -9.74 -6.43 18.49
N ASP A 451 -9.26 -6.59 19.73
CA ASP A 451 -8.47 -7.74 20.17
C ASP A 451 -8.88 -8.14 21.60
N PRO A 452 -9.79 -9.12 21.77
CA PRO A 452 -10.25 -9.56 23.10
C PRO A 452 -9.13 -10.16 23.96
N ILE A 453 -8.15 -10.80 23.30
CA ILE A 453 -7.04 -11.48 24.00
C ILE A 453 -6.12 -10.41 24.59
N GLN A 454 -5.80 -9.36 23.82
CA GLN A 454 -4.97 -8.27 24.31
C GLN A 454 -5.66 -7.51 25.45
N VAL A 455 -6.97 -7.26 25.35
CA VAL A 455 -7.74 -6.65 26.45
C VAL A 455 -7.66 -7.48 27.74
N ALA A 456 -7.76 -8.80 27.64
CA ALA A 456 -7.64 -9.69 28.79
C ALA A 456 -6.20 -9.82 29.34
N ARG A 457 -5.17 -9.43 28.57
CA ARG A 457 -3.79 -9.29 29.06
C ARG A 457 -3.57 -7.97 29.79
N ASP A 458 -4.08 -6.88 29.23
CA ASP A 458 -3.89 -5.53 29.77
C ASP A 458 -4.71 -5.32 31.05
N PHE A 459 -5.86 -6.00 31.15
CA PHE A 459 -6.75 -5.98 32.31
C PHE A 459 -6.93 -7.41 32.86
N ASP A 460 -8.06 -8.05 32.57
CA ASP A 460 -8.39 -9.43 32.94
C ASP A 460 -9.53 -9.97 32.07
N TYR A 461 -9.78 -11.28 32.18
CA TYR A 461 -10.86 -11.97 31.48
C TYR A 461 -12.24 -11.34 31.72
N ASP A 462 -12.58 -11.04 32.98
CA ASP A 462 -13.91 -10.51 33.34
C ASP A 462 -14.15 -9.12 32.76
N THR A 463 -13.13 -8.25 32.73
CA THR A 463 -13.18 -6.93 32.12
C THR A 463 -13.41 -7.02 30.62
N ALA A 464 -12.73 -7.93 29.92
CA ALA A 464 -12.92 -8.13 28.48
C ALA A 464 -14.37 -8.54 28.16
N ILE A 465 -14.92 -9.50 28.91
CA ILE A 465 -16.30 -9.96 28.76
C ILE A 465 -17.29 -8.83 29.07
N LEU A 466 -17.12 -8.13 30.19
CA LEU A 466 -18.00 -7.05 30.63
C LEU A 466 -18.05 -5.89 29.64
N VAL A 467 -16.91 -5.45 29.12
CA VAL A 467 -16.84 -4.36 28.15
C VAL A 467 -17.51 -4.78 26.84
N ASN A 468 -17.26 -5.99 26.35
CA ASN A 468 -17.91 -6.52 25.15
C ASN A 468 -19.44 -6.52 25.28
N ASP A 469 -19.97 -7.02 26.39
CA ASP A 469 -21.42 -7.11 26.62
C ASP A 469 -22.06 -5.73 26.80
N SER A 470 -21.36 -4.80 27.45
CA SER A 470 -21.80 -3.41 27.62
C SER A 470 -21.85 -2.68 26.28
N VAL A 471 -20.82 -2.83 25.44
CA VAL A 471 -20.78 -2.28 24.08
C VAL A 471 -21.91 -2.87 23.26
N LYS A 472 -22.10 -4.20 23.26
CA LYS A 472 -23.19 -4.88 22.57
C LYS A 472 -24.55 -4.28 22.94
N LYS A 473 -24.86 -4.21 24.24
CA LYS A 473 -26.14 -3.67 24.73
C LYS A 473 -26.37 -2.23 24.27
N LYS A 474 -25.31 -1.40 24.25
CA LYS A 474 -25.41 -0.02 23.76
C LYS A 474 -25.67 0.03 22.25
N LEU A 475 -24.95 -0.77 21.46
CA LEU A 475 -25.12 -0.86 20.01
C LEU A 475 -26.49 -1.40 19.61
N ASP A 476 -27.04 -2.35 20.37
CA ASP A 476 -28.39 -2.91 20.14
C ASP A 476 -29.49 -1.86 20.38
N GLY A 477 -29.25 -0.88 21.25
CA GLY A 477 -30.18 0.22 21.54
C GLY A 477 -30.13 1.41 20.59
N MET A 478 -29.14 1.46 19.68
CA MET A 478 -28.99 2.58 18.73
C MET A 478 -29.99 2.49 17.55
N PRO A 479 -30.32 3.63 16.91
CA PRO A 479 -31.19 3.68 15.74
C PRO A 479 -30.76 2.75 14.60
N ARG A 480 -31.73 2.35 13.76
CA ARG A 480 -31.49 1.51 12.58
C ARG A 480 -30.96 2.30 11.37
N SER A 481 -31.33 3.57 11.24
CA SER A 481 -30.85 4.44 10.15
C SER A 481 -29.35 4.66 10.28
N LEU A 482 -28.59 4.46 9.19
CA LEU A 482 -27.13 4.58 9.20
C LEU A 482 -26.66 5.97 9.62
N SER A 483 -27.31 7.03 9.14
CA SER A 483 -26.94 8.42 9.47
C SER A 483 -27.15 8.76 10.95
N SER A 484 -28.28 8.36 11.53
CA SER A 484 -28.56 8.59 12.96
C SER A 484 -27.65 7.71 13.83
N ARG A 485 -27.42 6.46 13.41
CA ARG A 485 -26.51 5.55 14.10
C ARG A 485 -25.06 6.04 14.08
N LYS A 486 -24.60 6.62 12.97
CA LYS A 486 -23.30 7.30 12.87
C LYS A 486 -23.20 8.45 13.87
N HIS A 487 -24.21 9.32 13.92
CA HIS A 487 -24.24 10.43 14.86
C HIS A 487 -24.18 9.96 16.33
N ASP A 488 -24.97 8.95 16.69
CA ASP A 488 -24.98 8.39 18.05
C ASP A 488 -23.64 7.73 18.41
N LEU A 489 -22.97 7.08 17.45
CA LEU A 489 -21.63 6.51 17.65
C LEU A 489 -20.57 7.60 17.87
N GLU A 490 -20.59 8.65 17.07
CA GLU A 490 -19.70 9.82 17.24
C GLU A 490 -19.91 10.47 18.61
N PHE A 491 -21.17 10.63 19.01
CA PHE A 491 -21.53 11.13 20.34
C PHE A 491 -20.99 10.21 21.45
N GLU A 492 -21.21 8.90 21.35
CA GLU A 492 -20.78 7.94 22.38
C GLU A 492 -19.25 7.86 22.49
N ILE A 493 -18.53 7.86 21.37
CA ILE A 493 -17.05 7.88 21.34
C ILE A 493 -16.51 9.08 22.10
N LYS A 494 -17.13 10.25 21.89
CA LYS A 494 -16.78 11.49 22.59
C LYS A 494 -17.19 11.43 24.06
N TRP A 495 -18.39 10.95 24.36
CA TRP A 495 -18.88 10.84 25.73
C TRP A 495 -17.97 9.95 26.58
N VAL A 496 -17.55 8.78 26.06
CA VAL A 496 -16.64 7.86 26.75
C VAL A 496 -15.26 8.51 26.98
N GLU A 497 -14.77 9.28 26.02
CA GLU A 497 -13.50 10.02 26.14
C GLU A 497 -13.56 11.14 27.16
N ASP A 498 -14.66 11.86 27.23
CA ASP A 498 -14.82 12.99 28.15
C ASP A 498 -15.03 12.51 29.60
N HIS A 499 -15.75 11.39 29.80
CA HIS A 499 -16.12 10.92 31.14
C HIS A 499 -15.14 9.92 31.76
N LYS A 500 -14.43 9.12 30.95
CA LYS A 500 -13.40 8.13 31.38
C LYS A 500 -13.76 7.34 32.65
N LYS A 501 -15.04 6.96 32.78
CA LYS A 501 -15.65 6.47 34.03
C LYS A 501 -14.99 5.19 34.59
N TYR A 502 -14.42 4.37 33.72
CA TYR A 502 -13.77 3.10 34.06
C TYR A 502 -12.35 3.07 33.47
N SER A 503 -11.43 2.33 34.08
CA SER A 503 -10.05 2.20 33.57
C SER A 503 -9.98 1.63 32.14
N SER A 504 -10.95 0.80 31.76
CA SER A 504 -11.12 0.22 30.41
C SER A 504 -11.85 1.11 29.41
N TRP A 505 -12.07 2.41 29.72
CA TRP A 505 -12.79 3.34 28.83
C TRP A 505 -12.24 3.36 27.41
N LYS A 506 -10.92 3.22 27.24
CA LYS A 506 -10.27 3.23 25.92
C LYS A 506 -10.68 2.02 25.08
N VAL A 507 -10.81 0.86 25.71
CA VAL A 507 -11.27 -0.38 25.06
C VAL A 507 -12.71 -0.21 24.55
N ALA A 508 -13.59 0.36 25.38
CA ALA A 508 -14.96 0.66 24.97
C ALA A 508 -14.99 1.69 23.83
N GLN A 509 -14.17 2.75 23.91
CA GLN A 509 -14.05 3.75 22.86
C GLN A 509 -13.64 3.12 21.53
N ASP A 510 -12.61 2.27 21.53
CA ASP A 510 -12.09 1.67 20.31
C ASP A 510 -13.08 0.65 19.72
N ALA A 511 -13.85 -0.05 20.55
CA ALA A 511 -14.98 -0.87 20.10
C ALA A 511 -16.09 -0.02 19.42
N TYR A 512 -16.43 1.16 19.95
CA TYR A 512 -17.36 2.07 19.28
C TYR A 512 -16.78 2.64 17.98
N LYS A 513 -15.48 2.94 17.92
CA LYS A 513 -14.81 3.35 16.67
C LYS A 513 -14.84 2.24 15.63
N LYS A 514 -14.66 0.98 16.03
CA LYS A 514 -14.82 -0.18 15.13
C LYS A 514 -16.23 -0.22 14.54
N ALA A 515 -17.27 -0.10 15.38
CA ALA A 515 -18.66 -0.06 14.92
C ALA A 515 -18.94 1.16 14.01
N LEU A 516 -18.33 2.33 14.29
CA LEU A 516 -18.41 3.51 13.44
C LEU A 516 -17.83 3.24 12.05
N ARG A 517 -16.63 2.64 11.95
CA ARG A 517 -16.03 2.26 10.67
C ARG A 517 -16.95 1.35 9.86
N GLU A 518 -17.61 0.38 10.49
CA GLU A 518 -18.57 -0.51 9.82
C GLU A 518 -19.81 0.22 9.30
N VAL A 519 -20.35 1.18 10.07
CA VAL A 519 -21.47 2.02 9.64
C VAL A 519 -21.07 2.93 8.49
N GLU A 520 -19.90 3.57 8.56
CA GLU A 520 -19.37 4.42 7.49
C GLU A 520 -19.16 3.65 6.18
N GLN A 521 -18.65 2.42 6.25
CA GLN A 521 -18.55 1.54 5.09
C GLN A 521 -19.91 1.22 4.47
N LYS A 522 -20.96 1.05 5.27
CA LYS A 522 -22.33 0.83 4.74
C LYS A 522 -22.89 2.09 4.08
N ILE A 523 -22.64 3.27 4.62
CA ILE A 523 -23.04 4.55 4.01
C ILE A 523 -22.34 4.74 2.66
N LEU A 524 -21.03 4.49 2.61
CA LEU A 524 -20.27 4.55 1.36
C LEU A 524 -20.83 3.57 0.33
N TRP A 525 -21.18 2.36 0.75
CA TRP A 525 -21.80 1.36 -0.11
C TRP A 525 -23.14 1.83 -0.70
N GLU A 526 -24.03 2.44 0.09
CA GLU A 526 -25.29 3.02 -0.40
C GLU A 526 -25.04 4.14 -1.43
N SER A 527 -24.07 5.02 -1.16
CA SER A 527 -23.69 6.09 -2.10
C SER A 527 -23.10 5.55 -3.40
N ASP A 528 -22.31 4.49 -3.34
CA ASP A 528 -21.71 3.88 -4.51
C ASP A 528 -22.76 3.16 -5.38
N ILE A 529 -23.77 2.53 -4.77
CA ILE A 529 -24.92 1.96 -5.50
C ILE A 529 -25.64 3.06 -6.30
N GLN A 530 -25.85 4.24 -5.70
CA GLN A 530 -26.48 5.36 -6.40
C GLN A 530 -25.68 5.80 -7.65
N ARG A 531 -24.34 5.75 -7.59
CA ARG A 531 -23.48 6.07 -8.75
C ARG A 531 -23.61 5.03 -9.87
N VAL A 532 -23.88 3.78 -9.53
CA VAL A 532 -24.17 2.73 -10.53
C VAL A 532 -25.46 3.06 -11.28
N ASP A 533 -26.49 3.54 -10.59
CA ASP A 533 -27.73 3.99 -11.23
C ASP A 533 -27.46 5.12 -12.23
N GLU A 534 -26.57 6.06 -11.91
CA GLU A 534 -26.14 7.11 -12.85
C GLU A 534 -25.43 6.56 -14.10
N ILE A 535 -24.64 5.48 -13.95
CA ILE A 535 -24.02 4.77 -15.07
C ILE A 535 -25.08 4.06 -15.93
N LYS A 536 -26.11 3.47 -15.31
CA LYS A 536 -27.23 2.83 -16.02
C LYS A 536 -28.08 3.86 -16.76
N ASP A 537 -28.36 5.00 -16.15
CA ASP A 537 -29.02 6.15 -16.80
C ASP A 537 -28.22 6.65 -18.01
N PHE A 538 -26.89 6.71 -17.89
CA PHE A 538 -26.01 7.04 -19.01
C PHE A 538 -26.10 5.97 -20.11
N LEU A 539 -26.03 4.69 -19.75
CA LEU A 539 -26.14 3.59 -20.72
C LEU A 539 -27.46 3.63 -21.50
N ALA A 540 -28.58 4.02 -20.87
CA ALA A 540 -29.87 4.19 -21.53
C ALA A 540 -29.82 5.25 -22.65
N LYS A 541 -29.02 6.30 -22.49
CA LYS A 541 -28.78 7.34 -23.53
C LYS A 541 -27.74 6.92 -24.56
N HIS A 542 -26.83 6.00 -24.21
CA HIS A 542 -25.75 5.52 -25.06
C HIS A 542 -25.79 3.99 -25.26
N PRO A 543 -26.88 3.42 -25.82
CA PRO A 543 -27.12 1.97 -25.84
C PRO A 543 -26.10 1.18 -26.68
N LYS A 544 -25.34 1.87 -27.54
CA LYS A 544 -24.29 1.27 -28.38
C LYS A 544 -22.97 1.03 -27.64
N SER A 545 -22.82 1.49 -26.39
CA SER A 545 -21.59 1.31 -25.61
C SER A 545 -21.53 -0.09 -24.97
N GLY A 546 -21.04 -1.08 -25.71
CA GLY A 546 -20.88 -2.45 -25.21
C GLY A 546 -19.99 -2.57 -23.97
N ILE A 547 -19.00 -1.68 -23.82
CA ILE A 547 -18.11 -1.65 -22.64
C ILE A 547 -18.87 -1.22 -21.38
N ILE A 548 -19.66 -0.13 -21.44
CA ILE A 548 -20.42 0.33 -20.28
C ILE A 548 -21.52 -0.67 -19.93
N LYS A 549 -22.15 -1.28 -20.95
CA LYS A 549 -23.12 -2.36 -20.72
C LYS A 549 -22.52 -3.50 -19.91
N LYS A 550 -21.35 -4.01 -20.33
CA LYS A 550 -20.66 -5.08 -19.61
C LYS A 550 -20.26 -4.67 -18.19
N LEU A 551 -19.72 -3.47 -18.02
CA LEU A 551 -19.33 -2.98 -16.69
C LEU A 551 -20.54 -2.83 -15.75
N ALA A 552 -21.70 -2.40 -16.26
CA ALA A 552 -22.93 -2.33 -15.47
C ALA A 552 -23.41 -3.73 -15.03
N GLU A 553 -23.37 -4.71 -15.93
CA GLU A 553 -23.71 -6.11 -15.61
C GLU A 553 -22.74 -6.73 -14.59
N ASP A 554 -21.43 -6.49 -14.74
CA ASP A 554 -20.41 -6.96 -13.80
C ASP A 554 -20.57 -6.30 -12.42
N MET A 555 -20.95 -5.02 -12.36
CA MET A 555 -21.25 -4.32 -11.10
C MET A 555 -22.49 -4.90 -10.42
N ASP A 556 -23.57 -5.19 -11.16
CA ASP A 556 -24.77 -5.82 -10.62
C ASP A 556 -24.46 -7.21 -10.03
N ALA A 557 -23.61 -7.98 -10.71
CA ALA A 557 -23.14 -9.28 -10.20
C ALA A 557 -22.31 -9.13 -8.91
N ALA A 558 -21.45 -8.11 -8.81
CA ALA A 558 -20.67 -7.84 -7.60
C ALA A 558 -21.56 -7.36 -6.44
N ILE A 559 -22.55 -6.51 -6.71
CA ILE A 559 -23.56 -6.09 -5.73
C ILE A 559 -24.32 -7.29 -5.18
N ALA A 560 -24.71 -8.24 -6.04
CA ALA A 560 -25.44 -9.43 -5.64
C ALA A 560 -24.64 -10.38 -4.71
N LYS A 561 -23.30 -10.41 -4.83
CA LYS A 561 -22.43 -11.23 -3.96
C LYS A 561 -22.31 -10.64 -2.55
N GLY A 562 -22.17 -9.32 -2.43
CA GLY A 562 -22.21 -8.58 -1.16
C GLY A 562 -21.05 -8.80 -0.17
N ASP A 563 -20.10 -9.69 -0.45
CA ASP A 563 -18.94 -9.98 0.40
C ASP A 563 -17.83 -8.91 0.30
N ALA A 564 -16.83 -8.98 1.19
CA ALA A 564 -15.76 -7.97 1.26
C ALA A 564 -14.86 -7.94 0.01
N ALA A 565 -14.66 -9.09 -0.67
CA ALA A 565 -13.88 -9.16 -1.89
C ALA A 565 -14.64 -8.55 -3.07
N ALA A 566 -15.94 -8.86 -3.17
CA ALA A 566 -16.87 -8.32 -4.16
C ALA A 566 -17.01 -6.79 -4.05
N ARG A 567 -16.95 -6.21 -2.84
CA ARG A 567 -16.93 -4.75 -2.66
C ARG A 567 -15.68 -4.10 -3.25
N THR A 568 -14.51 -4.75 -3.10
CA THR A 568 -13.25 -4.24 -3.66
C THR A 568 -13.27 -4.33 -5.19
N GLU A 569 -13.76 -5.44 -5.74
CA GLU A 569 -13.95 -5.63 -7.18
C GLU A 569 -14.93 -4.59 -7.74
N PHE A 570 -16.07 -4.42 -7.08
CA PHE A 570 -17.10 -3.44 -7.42
C PHE A 570 -16.53 -2.02 -7.55
N GLN A 571 -15.71 -1.56 -6.60
CA GLN A 571 -15.13 -0.22 -6.65
C GLN A 571 -14.20 -0.03 -7.86
N GLN A 572 -13.47 -1.07 -8.26
CA GLN A 572 -12.65 -1.03 -9.46
C GLN A 572 -13.50 -0.96 -10.74
N LEU A 573 -14.62 -1.70 -10.78
CA LEU A 573 -15.56 -1.67 -11.90
C LEU A 573 -16.24 -0.30 -12.03
N LEU A 574 -16.71 0.28 -10.93
CA LEU A 574 -17.31 1.61 -10.90
C LEU A 574 -16.36 2.67 -11.45
N LYS A 575 -15.11 2.68 -10.98
CA LYS A 575 -14.07 3.59 -11.48
C LYS A 575 -13.82 3.45 -12.99
N LYS A 576 -13.79 2.22 -13.51
CA LYS A 576 -13.65 1.95 -14.95
C LYS A 576 -14.85 2.48 -15.73
N ALA A 577 -16.06 2.28 -15.22
CA ALA A 577 -17.29 2.75 -15.85
C ALA A 577 -17.35 4.27 -15.92
N GLU A 578 -17.03 4.96 -14.84
CA GLU A 578 -16.96 6.43 -14.77
C GLU A 578 -15.90 6.99 -15.71
N THR A 579 -14.71 6.36 -15.76
CA THR A 579 -13.65 6.76 -16.70
C THR A 579 -14.15 6.64 -18.14
N ARG A 580 -14.80 5.51 -18.48
CA ARG A 580 -15.31 5.29 -19.83
C ARG A 580 -16.44 6.25 -20.19
N LYS A 581 -17.33 6.57 -19.25
CA LYS A 581 -18.36 7.60 -19.39
C LYS A 581 -17.72 8.95 -19.73
N ALA A 582 -16.74 9.38 -18.95
CA ALA A 582 -16.03 10.64 -19.16
C ALA A 582 -15.31 10.71 -20.52
N GLU A 583 -14.73 9.61 -21.00
CA GLU A 583 -14.14 9.55 -22.34
C GLU A 583 -15.15 9.76 -23.46
N ILE A 584 -16.34 9.18 -23.34
CA ILE A 584 -17.43 9.32 -24.31
C ILE A 584 -17.92 10.77 -24.31
N GLU A 585 -18.20 11.33 -23.14
CA GLU A 585 -18.63 12.73 -22.98
C GLU A 585 -17.57 13.69 -23.53
N ALA A 586 -16.28 13.45 -23.28
CA ALA A 586 -15.20 14.26 -23.83
C ALA A 586 -15.09 14.17 -25.36
N LYS A 587 -15.36 13.00 -25.95
CA LYS A 587 -15.38 12.82 -27.40
C LYS A 587 -16.55 13.57 -28.03
N GLU A 588 -17.74 13.44 -27.44
CA GLU A 588 -18.95 14.16 -27.89
C GLU A 588 -18.75 15.67 -27.80
N LEU A 589 -18.14 16.15 -26.71
CA LEU A 589 -17.76 17.54 -26.52
C LEU A 589 -16.78 18.02 -27.62
N ARG A 590 -15.73 17.26 -27.93
CA ARG A 590 -14.76 17.62 -28.99
C ARG A 590 -15.42 17.72 -30.37
N GLU A 591 -16.29 16.76 -30.70
CA GLU A 591 -17.02 16.77 -31.97
C GLU A 591 -17.99 17.96 -32.04
N ARG A 592 -18.63 18.30 -30.92
CA ARG A 592 -19.47 19.49 -30.81
C ARG A 592 -18.65 20.77 -31.01
N LEU A 593 -17.51 20.92 -30.35
CA LEU A 593 -16.61 22.07 -30.51
C LEU A 593 -16.11 22.23 -31.96
N LYS A 594 -15.83 21.14 -32.69
CA LYS A 594 -15.48 21.19 -34.12
C LYS A 594 -16.62 21.75 -34.97
N LYS A 595 -17.86 21.34 -34.69
CA LYS A 595 -19.05 21.85 -35.40
C LYS A 595 -19.31 23.33 -35.12
N ILE A 596 -19.06 23.78 -33.89
CA ILE A 596 -19.12 25.20 -33.51
C ILE A 596 -18.08 26.01 -34.28
N LYS A 597 -16.81 25.58 -34.26
CA LYS A 597 -15.70 26.28 -34.93
C LYS A 597 -15.81 26.34 -36.46
N SER A 598 -16.49 25.37 -37.07
CA SER A 598 -16.65 25.29 -38.53
C SER A 598 -17.82 26.12 -39.07
N GLY A 599 -18.61 26.79 -38.21
CA GLY A 599 -19.78 27.58 -38.63
C GLY A 599 -20.94 26.77 -39.21
N THR A 600 -20.76 25.45 -39.42
CA THR A 600 -21.79 24.51 -39.91
C THR A 600 -22.89 24.20 -38.90
N ALA A 601 -22.74 24.65 -37.64
CA ALA A 601 -23.85 24.71 -36.70
C ALA A 601 -24.70 25.95 -37.03
N GLY A 602 -25.52 25.85 -38.09
CA GLY A 602 -26.59 26.82 -38.33
C GLY A 602 -27.45 26.92 -37.08
N GLY A 603 -27.49 28.10 -36.46
CA GLY A 603 -28.32 28.39 -35.29
C GLY A 603 -28.02 27.51 -34.08
N ILE A 604 -26.93 27.75 -33.35
CA ILE A 604 -26.88 27.30 -31.96
C ILE A 604 -27.90 28.17 -31.21
N PRO A 605 -29.03 27.61 -30.73
CA PRO A 605 -29.98 28.39 -29.96
C PRO A 605 -29.26 28.89 -28.71
N PHE A 606 -29.51 30.14 -28.34
CA PHE A 606 -29.16 30.63 -27.01
C PHE A 606 -29.59 29.61 -25.95
N GLY A 607 -28.69 29.27 -25.01
CA GLY A 607 -28.99 28.33 -23.93
C GLY A 607 -28.36 26.94 -24.02
N THR A 608 -27.23 26.73 -24.70
CA THR A 608 -26.60 25.39 -24.70
C THR A 608 -25.07 25.37 -24.56
N LEU A 609 -24.45 26.50 -24.22
CA LEU A 609 -23.00 26.63 -24.11
C LEU A 609 -22.57 26.50 -22.64
N THR A 610 -21.86 25.42 -22.34
CA THR A 610 -21.26 25.18 -21.02
C THR A 610 -20.04 26.05 -20.78
N LEU A 611 -19.65 26.24 -19.51
CA LEU A 611 -18.45 27.02 -19.18
C LEU A 611 -17.16 26.45 -19.83
N PRO A 612 -16.91 25.12 -19.85
CA PRO A 612 -15.78 24.57 -20.60
C PRO A 612 -15.82 24.86 -22.10
N GLU A 613 -17.01 24.80 -22.73
CA GLU A 613 -17.18 25.14 -24.14
C GLU A 613 -16.92 26.63 -24.40
N LEU A 614 -17.37 27.50 -23.50
CA LEU A 614 -17.11 28.93 -23.54
C LEU A 614 -15.61 29.22 -23.40
N LYS A 615 -14.93 28.62 -22.41
CA LYS A 615 -13.47 28.69 -22.22
C LYS A 615 -12.73 28.27 -23.50
N ALA A 616 -13.13 27.14 -24.10
CA ALA A 616 -12.51 26.61 -25.31
C ALA A 616 -12.77 27.46 -26.57
N THR A 617 -13.88 28.17 -26.62
CA THR A 617 -14.28 29.00 -27.77
C THR A 617 -13.67 30.40 -27.69
N MET A 618 -13.68 31.02 -26.51
CA MET A 618 -13.15 32.38 -26.31
C MET A 618 -11.64 32.42 -26.10
N GLY A 619 -11.03 31.35 -25.56
CA GLY A 619 -9.60 31.29 -25.28
C GLY A 619 -9.14 32.48 -24.42
N SER A 620 -8.17 33.25 -24.92
CA SER A 620 -7.64 34.44 -24.22
C SER A 620 -8.63 35.59 -24.12
N LYS A 621 -9.77 35.55 -24.82
CA LYS A 621 -10.84 36.55 -24.75
C LYS A 621 -11.89 36.24 -23.67
N LEU A 622 -11.74 35.14 -22.94
CA LEU A 622 -12.65 34.81 -21.84
C LEU A 622 -12.64 35.94 -20.79
N PRO A 623 -13.81 36.43 -20.34
CA PRO A 623 -13.87 37.39 -19.24
C PRO A 623 -13.18 36.87 -17.98
N LYS A 624 -12.39 37.72 -17.34
CA LYS A 624 -11.55 37.34 -16.18
C LYS A 624 -12.36 36.84 -14.98
N THR A 625 -13.56 37.36 -14.79
CA THR A 625 -14.53 36.88 -13.79
C THR A 625 -15.03 35.46 -14.04
N LEU A 626 -14.75 34.83 -15.18
CA LEU A 626 -15.20 33.48 -15.50
C LEU A 626 -14.08 32.43 -15.46
N GLU A 627 -12.83 32.83 -15.19
CA GLU A 627 -11.67 31.93 -15.20
C GLU A 627 -11.79 30.82 -14.15
N HIS A 628 -12.37 31.14 -12.99
CA HIS A 628 -12.47 30.25 -11.82
C HIS A 628 -13.91 29.97 -11.37
N LEU A 629 -14.89 30.22 -12.25
CA LEU A 629 -16.32 30.05 -11.91
C LEU A 629 -16.68 28.58 -11.61
N ASP A 630 -16.07 27.62 -12.31
CA ASP A 630 -16.20 26.19 -12.04
C ASP A 630 -15.72 25.80 -10.64
N ASP A 631 -14.58 26.34 -10.21
CA ASP A 631 -14.06 26.12 -8.87
C ASP A 631 -14.98 26.71 -7.80
N ALA A 632 -15.53 27.90 -8.05
CA ALA A 632 -16.49 28.55 -7.16
C ALA A 632 -17.80 27.74 -7.04
N ILE A 633 -18.34 27.25 -8.16
CA ILE A 633 -19.51 26.36 -8.18
C ILE A 633 -19.24 25.08 -7.39
N ALA A 634 -18.14 24.38 -7.67
CA ALA A 634 -17.80 23.14 -7.00
C ALA A 634 -17.55 23.31 -5.49
N LYS A 635 -17.06 24.48 -5.08
CA LYS A 635 -16.92 24.85 -3.66
C LYS A 635 -18.28 25.07 -3.00
N TYR A 636 -19.20 25.75 -3.69
CA TYR A 636 -20.55 26.01 -3.18
C TYR A 636 -21.37 24.72 -3.03
N GLU A 637 -21.29 23.79 -3.99
CA GLU A 637 -21.98 22.48 -3.97
C GLU A 637 -21.63 21.62 -2.75
N LYS A 638 -20.44 21.82 -2.18
CA LYS A 638 -19.96 21.13 -0.97
C LYS A 638 -20.33 21.86 0.32
N SER A 639 -20.82 23.09 0.22
CA SER A 639 -21.15 23.92 1.37
C SER A 639 -22.52 23.54 1.95
N ARG A 640 -22.72 23.85 3.23
CA ARG A 640 -24.03 23.72 3.88
C ARG A 640 -25.06 24.74 3.38
N LYS A 641 -24.64 25.73 2.58
CA LYS A 641 -25.54 26.71 1.96
C LYS A 641 -26.30 26.12 0.77
N TYR A 642 -25.86 24.97 0.23
CA TYR A 642 -26.57 24.33 -0.86
C TYR A 642 -27.74 23.49 -0.32
N GLY A 643 -28.95 24.03 -0.45
CA GLY A 643 -30.21 23.47 0.01
C GLY A 643 -30.44 22.00 -0.34
N SER A 644 -30.97 21.22 0.59
CA SER A 644 -31.18 19.78 0.41
C SER A 644 -32.25 19.46 -0.63
N ASP A 645 -33.35 20.22 -0.68
CA ASP A 645 -34.37 20.03 -1.71
C ASP A 645 -33.90 20.59 -3.05
N THR A 646 -33.17 21.71 -3.05
CA THR A 646 -32.53 22.22 -4.29
C THR A 646 -31.61 21.16 -4.89
N LYS A 647 -30.78 20.51 -4.06
CA LYS A 647 -29.89 19.42 -4.49
C LYS A 647 -30.67 18.21 -5.00
N LYS A 648 -31.75 17.84 -4.32
CA LYS A 648 -32.63 16.73 -4.72
C LYS A 648 -33.30 16.96 -6.08
N TYR A 649 -33.74 18.19 -6.35
CA TYR A 649 -34.47 18.56 -7.56
C TYR A 649 -33.60 19.31 -8.60
N ALA A 650 -32.27 19.25 -8.47
CA ALA A 650 -31.35 20.08 -9.26
C ALA A 650 -31.59 19.98 -10.77
N LYS A 651 -31.71 18.76 -11.30
CA LYS A 651 -31.94 18.52 -12.74
C LYS A 651 -33.24 19.17 -13.26
N GLU A 652 -34.30 19.18 -12.46
CA GLU A 652 -35.59 19.78 -12.84
C GLU A 652 -35.51 21.31 -12.82
N ILE A 653 -34.86 21.88 -11.79
CA ILE A 653 -34.62 23.32 -11.68
C ILE A 653 -33.80 23.81 -12.87
N GLU A 654 -32.69 23.15 -13.18
CA GLU A 654 -31.82 23.49 -14.30
C GLU A 654 -32.56 23.43 -15.64
N ALA A 655 -33.40 22.42 -15.85
CA ALA A 655 -34.21 22.30 -17.06
C ALA A 655 -35.24 23.42 -17.21
N ASN A 656 -35.95 23.79 -16.13
CA ASN A 656 -36.91 24.89 -16.15
C ASN A 656 -36.22 26.24 -16.34
N MET A 657 -35.12 26.49 -15.65
CA MET A 657 -34.36 27.74 -15.80
C MET A 657 -33.83 27.89 -17.22
N LYS A 658 -33.37 26.80 -17.84
CA LYS A 658 -32.97 26.78 -19.25
C LYS A 658 -34.11 27.20 -20.18
N MET A 659 -35.32 26.67 -19.95
CA MET A 659 -36.51 27.06 -20.72
C MET A 659 -36.87 28.54 -20.50
N LEU A 660 -36.85 29.00 -19.26
CA LEU A 660 -37.12 30.39 -18.88
C LEU A 660 -36.19 31.36 -19.61
N PHE A 661 -34.88 31.10 -19.62
CA PHE A 661 -33.90 31.94 -20.31
C PHE A 661 -34.01 31.87 -21.83
N GLN A 662 -34.55 30.80 -22.40
CA GLN A 662 -34.87 30.74 -23.82
C GLN A 662 -36.07 31.64 -24.16
N GLN A 663 -37.10 31.64 -23.31
CA GLN A 663 -38.36 32.35 -23.53
C GLN A 663 -38.32 33.84 -23.17
N HIS A 664 -37.37 34.28 -22.33
CA HIS A 664 -37.31 35.66 -21.80
C HIS A 664 -35.98 36.35 -22.07
N ASP A 665 -35.95 37.68 -21.97
CA ASP A 665 -34.85 38.48 -22.53
C ASP A 665 -33.82 38.87 -21.47
N LEU A 666 -32.55 38.89 -21.88
CA LEU A 666 -31.48 39.41 -21.03
C LEU A 666 -31.42 40.93 -21.16
N GLY A 667 -31.36 41.63 -20.03
CA GLY A 667 -31.27 43.08 -20.09
C GLY A 667 -31.04 43.73 -18.75
N MET A 668 -31.36 45.01 -18.70
CA MET A 668 -31.29 45.83 -17.50
C MET A 668 -32.31 46.96 -17.56
N HIS A 669 -32.67 47.46 -16.39
CA HIS A 669 -33.38 48.73 -16.24
C HIS A 669 -32.36 49.86 -16.09
N ILE A 670 -32.52 50.94 -16.85
CA ILE A 670 -31.68 52.14 -16.80
C ILE A 670 -32.57 53.38 -16.80
N ASP A 671 -32.22 54.38 -16.03
CA ASP A 671 -32.87 55.69 -16.07
C ASP A 671 -32.68 56.36 -17.44
N ASP A 672 -33.77 56.88 -18.00
CA ASP A 672 -33.80 57.60 -19.27
C ASP A 672 -32.77 58.73 -19.39
N ASP A 673 -32.45 59.42 -18.28
CA ASP A 673 -31.41 60.46 -18.17
C ASP A 673 -29.97 59.94 -18.32
N ILE A 674 -29.74 58.64 -18.16
CA ILE A 674 -28.41 58.01 -18.22
C ILE A 674 -28.13 57.44 -19.62
N LEU A 675 -29.16 57.19 -20.42
CA LEU A 675 -29.03 56.52 -21.73
C LEU A 675 -28.11 57.26 -22.71
N GLU A 676 -28.05 58.60 -22.67
CA GLU A 676 -27.13 59.37 -23.51
C GLU A 676 -25.66 59.18 -23.08
N LYS A 677 -25.42 59.09 -21.76
CA LYS A 677 -24.08 58.83 -21.22
C LYS A 677 -23.61 57.43 -21.57
N VAL A 678 -24.50 56.44 -21.52
CA VAL A 678 -24.19 55.06 -21.95
C VAL A 678 -23.92 55.02 -23.45
N PHE A 679 -24.75 55.69 -24.26
CA PHE A 679 -24.56 55.75 -25.72
C PHE A 679 -23.19 56.31 -26.13
N THR A 680 -22.74 57.35 -25.42
CA THR A 680 -21.45 58.02 -25.68
C THR A 680 -20.26 57.35 -25.00
N SER A 681 -20.49 56.35 -24.15
CA SER A 681 -19.45 55.57 -23.49
C SER A 681 -19.71 54.07 -23.62
N HIS A 682 -20.06 53.39 -22.53
CA HIS A 682 -20.32 51.97 -22.46
C HIS A 682 -21.15 51.63 -21.22
N PHE A 683 -21.58 50.37 -21.12
CA PHE A 683 -22.23 49.87 -19.91
C PHE A 683 -21.18 49.62 -18.82
N LYS A 684 -21.31 50.34 -17.71
CA LYS A 684 -20.33 50.39 -16.63
C LYS A 684 -20.73 49.51 -15.45
N ASN A 685 -19.75 48.99 -14.73
CA ASN A 685 -19.99 48.32 -13.45
C ASN A 685 -20.02 49.31 -12.27
N THR A 686 -20.38 48.81 -11.08
CA THR A 686 -20.51 49.62 -9.87
C THR A 686 -19.21 50.32 -9.44
N PHE A 687 -18.04 49.76 -9.77
CA PHE A 687 -16.75 50.38 -9.44
C PHE A 687 -16.45 51.59 -10.32
N GLU A 688 -16.93 51.59 -11.57
CA GLU A 688 -16.77 52.69 -12.53
C GLU A 688 -17.75 53.84 -12.26
N THR A 689 -18.96 53.54 -11.79
CA THR A 689 -20.01 54.53 -11.53
C THR A 689 -20.03 55.02 -10.07
N GLY A 690 -19.51 54.22 -9.14
CA GLY A 690 -19.62 54.45 -7.69
C GLY A 690 -21.00 54.14 -7.08
N SER A 691 -21.99 53.84 -7.92
CA SER A 691 -23.36 53.51 -7.52
C SER A 691 -24.06 52.64 -8.58
N SER A 692 -25.00 51.82 -8.16
CA SER A 692 -25.85 51.01 -9.05
C SER A 692 -27.35 51.22 -8.82
N GLY A 693 -27.76 52.40 -8.32
CA GLY A 693 -29.16 52.72 -8.03
C GLY A 693 -29.70 52.15 -6.71
N GLY A 694 -29.29 50.91 -6.34
CA GLY A 694 -29.64 50.29 -5.04
C GLY A 694 -28.48 50.20 -4.03
N TYR A 695 -27.24 50.30 -4.48
CA TYR A 695 -26.04 50.28 -3.63
C TYR A 695 -25.16 51.49 -3.92
N CYS A 696 -24.78 52.21 -2.87
CA CYS A 696 -23.80 53.30 -2.92
C CYS A 696 -22.50 52.83 -2.26
N GLY A 697 -21.47 52.59 -3.08
CA GLY A 697 -20.18 52.08 -2.61
C GLY A 697 -19.22 53.19 -2.18
N PRO A 698 -18.17 52.85 -1.41
CA PRO A 698 -17.06 53.76 -1.18
C PRO A 698 -16.42 54.16 -2.51
N SER A 699 -16.12 55.45 -2.70
CA SER A 699 -15.32 55.92 -3.84
C SER A 699 -13.96 55.22 -3.89
N LEU A 700 -13.36 55.13 -5.07
CA LEU A 700 -12.00 54.62 -5.27
C LEU A 700 -10.98 55.31 -4.33
N ASN A 701 -9.86 54.65 -4.10
CA ASN A 701 -8.72 55.27 -3.44
C ASN A 701 -8.18 56.45 -4.28
N ALA A 702 -7.38 57.31 -3.66
CA ALA A 702 -6.79 58.48 -4.33
C ALA A 702 -5.93 58.10 -5.56
N ASP A 703 -5.39 56.88 -5.57
CA ASP A 703 -4.60 56.33 -6.67
C ASP A 703 -5.43 55.57 -7.73
N GLY A 704 -6.76 55.66 -7.65
CA GLY A 704 -7.69 55.01 -8.57
C GLY A 704 -7.92 53.51 -8.32
N SER A 705 -7.36 52.93 -7.26
CA SER A 705 -7.61 51.52 -6.90
C SER A 705 -8.94 51.30 -6.16
N ILE A 706 -9.49 50.09 -6.23
CA ILE A 706 -10.73 49.74 -5.53
C ILE A 706 -10.48 49.63 -4.03
N LYS A 707 -11.32 50.28 -3.21
CA LYS A 707 -11.27 50.12 -1.75
C LYS A 707 -11.62 48.69 -1.35
N GLN A 708 -10.80 48.09 -0.50
CA GLN A 708 -11.05 46.72 0.00
C GLN A 708 -12.36 46.60 0.79
N SER A 709 -12.85 47.70 1.37
CA SER A 709 -14.14 47.76 2.07
C SER A 709 -15.36 47.82 1.13
N HIS A 710 -15.17 47.82 -0.20
CA HIS A 710 -16.27 47.84 -1.15
C HIS A 710 -16.98 46.48 -1.17
N ALA A 711 -18.26 46.43 -0.78
CA ALA A 711 -18.96 45.16 -0.60
C ALA A 711 -19.03 44.30 -1.87
N ARG A 712 -19.22 44.94 -3.04
CA ARG A 712 -19.18 44.24 -4.33
C ARG A 712 -17.82 43.63 -4.68
N LEU A 713 -16.71 44.13 -4.10
CA LEU A 713 -15.39 43.51 -4.32
C LEU A 713 -15.32 42.15 -3.63
N GLY A 714 -15.78 42.07 -2.38
CA GLY A 714 -15.90 40.80 -1.65
C GLY A 714 -16.81 39.82 -2.38
N ALA A 715 -18.00 40.28 -2.76
CA ALA A 715 -18.96 39.47 -3.50
C ALA A 715 -18.37 38.95 -4.82
N ALA A 716 -17.79 39.81 -5.67
CA ALA A 716 -17.20 39.37 -6.93
C ALA A 716 -16.09 38.33 -6.72
N HIS A 717 -15.20 38.54 -5.74
CA HIS A 717 -14.12 37.59 -5.48
C HIS A 717 -14.62 36.23 -4.96
N ASN A 718 -15.63 36.24 -4.11
CA ASN A 718 -16.21 35.02 -3.55
C ASN A 718 -17.01 34.24 -4.60
N LEU A 719 -17.87 34.94 -5.34
CA LEU A 719 -18.78 34.33 -6.32
C LEU A 719 -18.05 33.84 -7.58
N PHE A 720 -16.97 34.51 -7.98
CA PHE A 720 -16.22 34.19 -9.20
C PHE A 720 -14.86 33.54 -8.94
N GLY A 721 -14.54 33.21 -7.68
CA GLY A 721 -13.33 32.46 -7.33
C GLY A 721 -12.02 33.21 -7.54
N LEU A 722 -12.00 34.53 -7.39
CA LEU A 722 -10.84 35.40 -7.71
C LEU A 722 -9.80 35.49 -6.58
N GLY A 723 -9.91 34.64 -5.55
CA GLY A 723 -9.00 34.66 -4.40
C GLY A 723 -9.28 35.78 -3.41
N SER A 724 -8.24 36.26 -2.71
CA SER A 724 -8.41 37.33 -1.71
C SER A 724 -8.70 38.69 -2.36
N THR A 725 -9.29 39.63 -1.61
CA THR A 725 -9.52 41.01 -2.06
C THR A 725 -8.27 41.91 -1.96
N ASP A 726 -7.10 41.31 -1.73
CA ASP A 726 -5.82 42.00 -1.73
C ASP A 726 -5.54 42.61 -3.09
N ARG A 727 -4.92 43.78 -3.09
CA ARG A 727 -4.66 44.56 -4.31
C ARG A 727 -3.98 43.75 -5.43
N ALA A 728 -3.09 42.82 -5.07
CA ALA A 728 -2.39 41.96 -6.03
C ALA A 728 -3.32 40.99 -6.79
N ASN A 729 -4.48 40.67 -6.22
CA ASN A 729 -5.45 39.71 -6.76
C ASN A 729 -6.68 40.41 -7.38
N GLN A 730 -6.78 41.73 -7.28
CA GLN A 730 -7.88 42.49 -7.89
C GLN A 730 -7.75 42.54 -9.41
N LEU A 731 -8.89 42.44 -10.10
CA LEU A 731 -8.95 42.66 -11.54
C LEU A 731 -8.87 44.16 -11.85
N LYS A 732 -8.61 44.50 -13.12
CA LYS A 732 -8.80 45.89 -13.56
C LYS A 732 -10.28 46.24 -13.45
N ILE A 733 -10.58 47.46 -13.01
CA ILE A 733 -11.95 47.95 -12.74
C ILE A 733 -12.95 47.53 -13.83
N GLY A 734 -12.68 47.81 -15.11
CA GLY A 734 -13.62 47.49 -16.20
C GLY A 734 -13.86 46.00 -16.47
N GLN A 735 -13.01 45.10 -15.94
CA GLN A 735 -13.12 43.65 -16.11
C GLN A 735 -14.14 43.00 -15.19
N TYR A 736 -14.56 43.68 -14.12
CA TYR A 736 -15.64 43.21 -13.26
C TYR A 736 -16.99 43.27 -13.97
N GLU A 737 -17.88 42.39 -13.52
CA GLU A 737 -19.22 42.19 -14.03
C GLU A 737 -20.11 43.44 -13.93
N LYS A 738 -21.02 43.58 -14.89
CA LYS A 738 -22.09 44.60 -14.89
C LYS A 738 -23.40 43.93 -14.48
N TYR A 739 -24.31 44.67 -13.87
CA TYR A 739 -25.52 44.09 -13.28
C TYR A 739 -26.76 44.45 -14.10
N GLY A 740 -27.69 43.50 -14.19
CA GLY A 740 -29.01 43.68 -14.78
C GLY A 740 -29.98 42.63 -14.26
N ASN A 741 -31.04 42.36 -15.03
CA ASN A 741 -32.08 41.43 -14.61
C ASN A 741 -32.74 40.74 -15.81
N LEU A 742 -33.34 39.57 -15.57
CA LEU A 742 -34.16 38.92 -16.58
C LEU A 742 -35.43 39.74 -16.80
N LEU A 743 -35.73 40.04 -18.06
CA LEU A 743 -36.87 40.84 -18.50
C LEU A 743 -37.92 39.94 -19.16
N ASP A 744 -39.20 40.19 -18.89
CA ASP A 744 -40.28 39.51 -19.59
C ASP A 744 -40.21 39.81 -21.08
N HIS A 745 -40.28 38.79 -21.93
CA HIS A 745 -40.28 38.94 -23.38
C HIS A 745 -41.45 39.78 -23.89
N ASP A 746 -42.60 39.69 -23.20
CA ASP A 746 -43.72 40.59 -23.42
C ASP A 746 -43.39 41.97 -22.83
N LYS A 747 -42.94 42.86 -23.72
CA LYS A 747 -42.54 44.24 -23.42
C LYS A 747 -43.63 45.04 -22.70
N LEU A 748 -44.91 44.74 -22.95
CA LEU A 748 -46.01 45.45 -22.29
C LEU A 748 -46.29 44.90 -20.90
N ARG A 749 -46.17 43.58 -20.72
CA ARG A 749 -46.36 42.92 -19.42
C ARG A 749 -45.24 43.27 -18.44
N GLU A 750 -44.03 43.51 -18.93
CA GLU A 750 -42.88 43.93 -18.10
C GLU A 750 -43.22 45.14 -17.22
N PHE A 751 -43.95 46.14 -17.75
CA PHE A 751 -44.32 47.35 -17.01
C PHE A 751 -45.67 47.26 -16.28
N LYS A 752 -46.48 46.25 -16.58
CA LYS A 752 -47.76 46.00 -15.90
C LYS A 752 -47.62 45.06 -14.72
N SER A 753 -46.56 44.25 -14.70
CA SER A 753 -46.25 43.32 -13.61
C SER A 753 -45.35 43.96 -12.56
N HIS A 754 -45.40 43.46 -11.34
CA HIS A 754 -44.48 43.89 -10.30
C HIS A 754 -43.10 43.26 -10.54
N ASN A 755 -42.21 43.97 -11.23
CA ASN A 755 -40.78 43.62 -11.28
C ASN A 755 -39.99 44.48 -10.29
N PRO A 756 -39.48 43.92 -9.17
CA PRO A 756 -38.69 44.68 -8.20
C PRO A 756 -37.40 45.29 -8.77
N ALA A 757 -36.91 44.82 -9.91
CA ALA A 757 -35.74 45.39 -10.57
C ALA A 757 -36.01 46.76 -11.22
N THR A 758 -37.27 47.20 -11.35
CA THR A 758 -37.60 48.54 -11.87
C THR A 758 -37.08 49.69 -11.01
N GLN A 759 -36.68 49.41 -9.76
CA GLN A 759 -36.00 50.42 -8.91
C GLN A 759 -34.66 50.91 -9.48
N TYR A 760 -34.07 50.16 -10.42
CA TYR A 760 -32.77 50.49 -11.03
C TYR A 760 -32.90 51.35 -12.30
N GLY A 761 -34.12 51.58 -12.78
CA GLY A 761 -34.36 52.43 -13.94
C GLY A 761 -35.75 52.26 -14.53
N ASN A 762 -36.20 53.29 -15.24
CA ASN A 762 -37.51 53.28 -15.87
C ASN A 762 -37.51 52.70 -17.30
N VAL A 763 -36.40 52.75 -18.04
CA VAL A 763 -36.30 52.21 -19.41
C VAL A 763 -35.72 50.80 -19.38
N THR A 764 -36.35 49.88 -20.11
CA THR A 764 -35.78 48.53 -20.29
C THR A 764 -34.84 48.52 -21.49
N VAL A 765 -33.61 48.05 -21.27
CA VAL A 765 -32.60 47.83 -22.30
C VAL A 765 -32.43 46.33 -22.47
N ARG A 766 -32.78 45.81 -23.65
CA ARG A 766 -32.68 44.38 -23.99
C ARG A 766 -31.46 44.14 -24.84
N PHE A 767 -30.70 43.10 -24.51
CA PHE A 767 -29.50 42.73 -25.23
C PHE A 767 -29.73 41.59 -26.20
N LYS A 768 -29.03 41.67 -27.33
CA LYS A 768 -28.84 40.57 -28.26
C LYS A 768 -28.13 39.44 -27.52
N LYS A 769 -28.87 38.34 -27.31
CA LYS A 769 -28.45 37.19 -26.51
C LYS A 769 -27.14 36.54 -26.97
N ASP A 770 -26.82 36.63 -28.26
CA ASP A 770 -25.59 36.12 -28.88
C ASP A 770 -24.37 37.04 -28.73
N LYS A 771 -24.60 38.29 -28.28
CA LYS A 771 -23.57 39.33 -28.11
C LYS A 771 -23.15 39.53 -26.66
N VAL A 772 -23.77 38.83 -25.71
CA VAL A 772 -23.49 39.00 -24.27
C VAL A 772 -23.19 37.66 -23.61
N VAL A 773 -22.29 37.68 -22.63
CA VAL A 773 -22.00 36.54 -21.75
C VAL A 773 -22.52 36.89 -20.36
N CYS A 774 -23.32 36.01 -19.76
CA CYS A 774 -24.06 36.33 -18.57
C CYS A 774 -24.13 35.14 -17.60
N THR A 775 -23.96 35.40 -16.31
CA THR A 775 -24.39 34.51 -15.22
C THR A 775 -25.69 35.02 -14.58
N TRP A 776 -26.30 34.20 -13.74
CA TRP A 776 -27.54 34.57 -13.04
C TRP A 776 -27.57 34.08 -11.59
N THR A 777 -28.42 34.71 -10.79
CA THR A 777 -28.81 34.29 -9.44
C THR A 777 -30.30 34.54 -9.20
N ALA A 778 -30.93 33.75 -8.32
CA ALA A 778 -32.35 33.87 -7.97
C ALA A 778 -32.71 35.13 -7.15
N GLY A 779 -31.71 35.99 -6.89
CA GLY A 779 -31.84 37.23 -6.17
C GLY A 779 -30.56 38.05 -6.22
N ASP A 780 -30.48 39.09 -5.40
CA ASP A 780 -29.31 39.96 -5.28
C ASP A 780 -28.05 39.17 -4.88
N SER A 781 -27.05 39.20 -5.75
CA SER A 781 -25.78 38.49 -5.54
C SER A 781 -24.90 39.12 -4.44
N LEU A 782 -25.16 40.37 -4.02
CA LEU A 782 -24.34 41.04 -3.01
C LEU A 782 -24.34 40.29 -1.66
N GLY A 783 -25.44 39.62 -1.33
CA GLY A 783 -25.57 38.84 -0.11
C GLY A 783 -24.83 37.50 -0.13
N GLU A 784 -24.29 37.09 -1.29
CA GLU A 784 -23.61 35.79 -1.48
C GLU A 784 -24.45 34.60 -0.97
N THR A 785 -25.78 34.75 -1.10
CA THR A 785 -26.77 33.74 -0.77
C THR A 785 -26.77 32.61 -1.79
N TYR A 786 -26.53 32.95 -3.06
CA TYR A 786 -26.54 32.03 -4.19
C TYR A 786 -25.18 32.03 -4.87
N GLN A 787 -24.88 30.97 -5.61
CA GLN A 787 -23.70 30.88 -6.44
C GLN A 787 -24.08 31.11 -7.91
N PRO A 788 -23.53 32.14 -8.58
CA PRO A 788 -23.78 32.36 -9.99
C PRO A 788 -23.41 31.15 -10.86
N SER A 789 -24.20 30.95 -11.91
CA SER A 789 -23.94 30.01 -12.99
C SER A 789 -24.29 30.64 -14.32
N LEU A 790 -23.74 30.13 -15.42
CA LEU A 790 -24.01 30.69 -16.75
C LEU A 790 -25.49 30.59 -17.10
N VAL A 791 -26.06 31.64 -17.68
CA VAL A 791 -27.41 31.59 -18.25
C VAL A 791 -27.53 30.53 -19.35
N THR A 792 -26.43 30.28 -20.07
CA THR A 792 -26.36 29.27 -21.14
C THR A 792 -26.18 27.84 -20.66
N ASP A 793 -25.82 27.66 -19.38
CA ASP A 793 -25.66 26.38 -18.69
C ASP A 793 -26.08 26.56 -17.22
N PRO A 794 -27.38 26.83 -16.98
CA PRO A 794 -27.85 27.20 -15.65
C PRO A 794 -27.70 26.01 -14.70
N LYS A 795 -27.22 26.30 -13.49
CA LYS A 795 -27.05 25.33 -12.41
C LYS A 795 -28.00 25.63 -11.26
N ALA A 796 -28.45 24.59 -10.59
CA ALA A 796 -29.37 24.72 -9.46
C ALA A 796 -28.76 25.50 -8.28
N VAL A 797 -27.43 25.61 -8.19
CA VAL A 797 -26.72 26.39 -7.15
C VAL A 797 -26.99 27.90 -7.19
N SER A 798 -27.51 28.40 -8.30
CA SER A 798 -27.96 29.80 -8.45
C SER A 798 -29.33 30.05 -7.83
N TYR A 799 -29.90 29.02 -7.20
CA TYR A 799 -31.20 28.98 -6.55
C TYR A 799 -31.05 28.32 -5.17
N ASP A 800 -31.88 28.67 -4.19
CA ASP A 800 -31.84 27.99 -2.89
C ASP A 800 -33.22 27.86 -2.23
N ASP A 801 -33.50 26.71 -1.62
CA ASP A 801 -34.80 26.34 -1.04
C ASP A 801 -35.06 27.01 0.32
N MET A 802 -34.02 27.53 0.99
CA MET A 802 -34.16 28.24 2.26
C MET A 802 -34.53 29.71 2.06
N SER A 803 -34.27 30.26 0.87
CA SER A 803 -34.41 31.69 0.57
C SER A 803 -35.55 32.00 -0.41
N GLU A 804 -35.95 31.03 -1.22
CA GLU A 804 -36.96 31.20 -2.27
C GLU A 804 -38.34 30.66 -1.90
N ARG A 805 -39.39 31.16 -2.57
CA ARG A 805 -40.79 30.84 -2.25
C ARG A 805 -41.15 29.40 -2.56
N LYS A 806 -40.77 28.94 -3.76
CA LYS A 806 -41.06 27.59 -4.26
C LYS A 806 -40.04 27.18 -5.30
N LEU A 807 -39.59 25.92 -5.25
CA LEU A 807 -38.66 25.38 -6.25
C LEU A 807 -39.37 25.19 -7.60
N PRO A 808 -38.76 25.62 -8.72
CA PRO A 808 -39.30 25.39 -10.07
C PRO A 808 -39.06 23.93 -10.49
N LYS A 809 -39.98 23.05 -10.08
CA LYS A 809 -39.99 21.60 -10.40
C LYS A 809 -40.63 21.32 -11.76
N LEU A 810 -40.58 20.08 -12.24
CA LEU A 810 -41.17 19.68 -13.52
C LEU A 810 -42.61 20.17 -13.66
N GLY A 811 -42.91 20.82 -14.79
CA GLY A 811 -44.24 21.40 -15.07
C GLY A 811 -44.44 22.84 -14.57
N THR A 812 -43.39 23.51 -14.07
CA THR A 812 -43.45 24.95 -13.77
C THR A 812 -43.65 25.75 -15.05
N ASP A 813 -44.64 26.66 -15.06
CA ASP A 813 -44.87 27.56 -16.19
C ASP A 813 -43.77 28.61 -16.27
N THR A 814 -43.04 28.58 -17.39
CA THR A 814 -41.92 29.48 -17.69
C THR A 814 -42.28 30.53 -18.72
N SER A 815 -43.50 30.50 -19.29
CA SER A 815 -43.90 31.38 -20.40
C SER A 815 -44.33 32.77 -19.97
N ASN A 816 -44.72 32.92 -18.70
CA ASN A 816 -45.15 34.17 -18.10
C ASN A 816 -44.22 34.54 -16.94
N MET A 817 -43.30 35.48 -17.20
CA MET A 817 -42.26 35.87 -16.24
C MET A 817 -42.84 36.46 -14.96
N ALA A 818 -43.95 37.19 -15.04
CA ALA A 818 -44.61 37.77 -13.87
C ALA A 818 -45.09 36.66 -12.91
N ASN A 819 -45.82 35.67 -13.44
CA ASN A 819 -46.30 34.53 -12.65
C ASN A 819 -45.14 33.68 -12.12
N PHE A 820 -44.12 33.43 -12.93
CA PHE A 820 -42.93 32.69 -12.50
C PHE A 820 -42.27 33.40 -11.32
N ARG A 821 -42.04 34.72 -11.43
CA ARG A 821 -41.44 35.52 -10.37
C ARG A 821 -42.26 35.44 -9.09
N ASP A 822 -43.57 35.70 -9.16
CA ASP A 822 -44.43 35.70 -7.97
C ASP A 822 -44.48 34.34 -7.25
N ASN A 823 -44.44 33.24 -7.99
CA ASN A 823 -44.55 31.91 -7.41
C ASN A 823 -43.22 31.35 -6.92
N ASN A 824 -42.11 31.69 -7.59
CA ASN A 824 -40.84 31.02 -7.38
C ASN A 824 -39.81 31.96 -6.75
N ILE A 825 -39.75 33.21 -7.18
CA ILE A 825 -38.67 34.16 -6.86
C ILE A 825 -39.10 35.13 -5.76
N ARG A 826 -38.30 35.26 -4.70
CA ARG A 826 -38.56 36.21 -3.61
C ARG A 826 -38.36 37.66 -4.03
N SER A 827 -37.42 37.92 -4.92
CA SER A 827 -37.02 39.27 -5.37
C SER A 827 -37.08 39.40 -6.90
N TYR A 828 -35.94 39.33 -7.57
CA TYR A 828 -35.81 39.39 -9.02
C TYR A 828 -34.71 38.42 -9.46
N LEU A 829 -34.74 37.99 -10.73
CA LEU A 829 -33.64 37.22 -11.30
C LEU A 829 -32.55 38.21 -11.71
N GLU A 830 -31.48 38.26 -10.93
CA GLU A 830 -30.33 39.11 -11.21
C GLU A 830 -29.45 38.47 -12.29
N LEU A 831 -28.95 39.32 -13.18
CA LEU A 831 -28.02 38.96 -14.25
C LEU A 831 -26.68 39.66 -14.00
N GLN A 832 -25.58 38.92 -14.12
CA GLN A 832 -24.23 39.48 -14.12
C GLN A 832 -23.61 39.31 -15.51
N PHE A 833 -23.40 40.41 -16.21
CA PHE A 833 -22.83 40.47 -17.55
C PHE A 833 -21.31 40.59 -17.48
N HIS A 834 -20.61 39.80 -18.29
CA HIS A 834 -19.15 39.66 -18.25
C HIS A 834 -18.49 40.13 -19.54
N GLY A 835 -17.30 40.70 -19.39
CA GLY A 835 -16.54 41.29 -20.51
C GLY A 835 -17.10 42.64 -20.92
N ASP A 836 -16.86 43.00 -22.18
CA ASP A 836 -17.31 44.27 -22.74
C ASP A 836 -18.79 44.17 -23.13
N VAL A 837 -19.62 45.03 -22.53
CA VAL A 837 -21.01 45.23 -22.92
C VAL A 837 -21.10 46.60 -23.56
N THR A 838 -21.21 46.62 -24.88
CA THR A 838 -21.15 47.82 -25.72
C THR A 838 -22.51 48.12 -26.34
N ILE A 839 -22.63 49.31 -26.96
CA ILE A 839 -23.90 49.76 -27.55
C ILE A 839 -24.42 48.84 -28.67
N ASP A 840 -23.55 48.09 -29.36
CA ASP A 840 -23.96 47.14 -30.41
C ASP A 840 -24.60 45.85 -29.85
N CYS A 841 -24.42 45.57 -28.56
CA CYS A 841 -25.10 44.50 -27.85
C CYS A 841 -26.59 44.80 -27.66
N VAL A 842 -27.04 46.05 -27.81
CA VAL A 842 -28.45 46.43 -27.59
C VAL A 842 -29.31 45.96 -28.77
N GLU A 843 -30.37 45.23 -28.44
CA GLU A 843 -31.42 44.82 -29.36
C GLU A 843 -32.55 45.85 -29.38
N SER A 844 -33.07 46.22 -28.21
CA SER A 844 -34.16 47.18 -28.11
C SER A 844 -34.19 47.96 -26.81
N LEU A 845 -34.83 49.13 -26.88
CA LEU A 845 -35.19 49.98 -25.75
C LEU A 845 -36.72 50.03 -25.64
N THR A 846 -37.28 49.95 -24.43
CA THR A 846 -38.71 50.22 -24.22
C THR A 846 -38.93 51.26 -23.14
N TYR A 847 -39.56 52.37 -23.51
CA TYR A 847 -39.93 53.47 -22.62
C TYR A 847 -41.33 53.25 -22.03
N PRO A 848 -41.54 53.46 -20.72
CA PRO A 848 -42.81 53.15 -20.05
C PRO A 848 -43.90 54.22 -20.24
N TYR A 849 -43.69 55.21 -21.12
CA TYR A 849 -44.57 56.36 -21.32
C TYR A 849 -44.61 56.78 -22.80
N ASP A 850 -45.52 57.71 -23.16
CA ASP A 850 -45.62 58.21 -24.54
C ASP A 850 -44.38 59.06 -24.87
N LEU A 851 -43.45 58.45 -25.61
CA LEU A 851 -42.19 59.10 -25.99
C LEU A 851 -42.39 60.26 -26.97
N MET A 852 -43.57 60.35 -27.60
CA MET A 852 -43.94 61.42 -28.53
C MET A 852 -44.54 62.64 -27.82
N ASP A 853 -44.72 62.60 -26.51
CA ASP A 853 -45.15 63.75 -25.72
C ASP A 853 -44.09 64.88 -25.80
N LYS A 854 -44.56 66.13 -25.95
CA LYS A 854 -43.67 67.30 -26.06
C LYS A 854 -42.73 67.45 -24.85
N SER A 855 -43.17 67.05 -23.66
CA SER A 855 -42.36 67.06 -22.44
C SER A 855 -41.19 66.07 -22.46
N LYS A 856 -41.22 65.08 -23.37
CA LYS A 856 -40.20 64.03 -23.51
C LYS A 856 -39.28 64.25 -24.71
N ALA A 857 -39.29 65.44 -25.31
CA ALA A 857 -38.51 65.76 -26.52
C ALA A 857 -37.01 65.42 -26.41
N THR A 858 -36.37 65.64 -25.25
CA THR A 858 -34.96 65.29 -25.03
C THR A 858 -34.74 63.78 -25.10
N HIS A 859 -35.56 62.97 -24.42
CA HIS A 859 -35.44 61.52 -24.46
C HIS A 859 -35.78 60.95 -25.84
N LEU A 860 -36.71 61.58 -26.58
CA LEU A 860 -36.98 61.22 -27.97
C LEU A 860 -35.75 61.42 -28.87
N GLN A 861 -34.96 62.47 -28.65
CA GLN A 861 -33.70 62.66 -29.38
C GLN A 861 -32.68 61.57 -29.05
N VAL A 862 -32.56 61.20 -27.77
CA VAL A 862 -31.67 60.09 -27.33
C VAL A 862 -32.13 58.77 -27.95
N ALA A 863 -33.42 58.47 -27.90
CA ALA A 863 -34.02 57.30 -28.53
C ALA A 863 -33.71 57.21 -30.03
N LYS A 864 -33.80 58.33 -30.77
CA LYS A 864 -33.43 58.38 -32.20
C LYS A 864 -31.95 58.08 -32.44
N LYS A 865 -31.05 58.45 -31.52
CA LYS A 865 -29.63 58.07 -31.61
C LYS A 865 -29.46 56.56 -31.52
N TRP A 866 -30.12 55.90 -30.57
CA TRP A 866 -30.13 54.44 -30.46
C TRP A 866 -30.76 53.75 -31.68
N GLN A 867 -31.87 54.30 -32.20
CA GLN A 867 -32.51 53.81 -33.42
C GLN A 867 -31.56 53.89 -34.62
N SER A 868 -30.75 54.95 -34.72
CA SER A 868 -29.81 55.14 -35.84
C SER A 868 -28.69 54.09 -35.92
N ILE A 869 -28.37 53.41 -34.81
CA ILE A 869 -27.39 52.31 -34.76
C ILE A 869 -28.05 50.93 -34.84
N GLY A 870 -29.35 50.88 -35.12
CA GLY A 870 -30.11 49.65 -35.36
C GLY A 870 -30.76 49.03 -34.12
N ALA A 871 -30.84 49.73 -32.99
CA ALA A 871 -31.65 49.28 -31.86
C ALA A 871 -33.14 49.57 -32.15
N GLU A 872 -34.03 48.62 -31.87
CA GLU A 872 -35.46 48.89 -31.93
C GLU A 872 -35.89 49.75 -30.73
N VAL A 873 -36.75 50.74 -30.97
CA VAL A 873 -37.25 51.59 -29.89
C VAL A 873 -38.76 51.44 -29.78
N TYR A 874 -39.20 51.09 -28.59
CA TYR A 874 -40.60 50.93 -28.23
C TYR A 874 -40.99 51.92 -27.14
N TYR A 875 -42.27 52.26 -27.07
CA TYR A 875 -42.81 53.14 -26.03
C TYR A 875 -44.28 52.81 -25.73
N ILE A 876 -44.78 53.19 -24.57
CA ILE A 876 -46.16 52.91 -24.16
C ILE A 876 -47.04 54.14 -24.36
N LYS A 877 -48.03 54.02 -25.25
CA LYS A 877 -49.04 55.05 -25.48
C LYS A 877 -50.44 54.50 -25.24
N ASN A 878 -51.22 55.15 -24.39
CA ASN A 878 -52.59 54.74 -24.05
C ASN A 878 -52.69 53.25 -23.66
N GLY A 879 -51.69 52.74 -22.92
CA GLY A 879 -51.64 51.35 -22.45
C GLY A 879 -51.29 50.30 -23.52
N LYS A 880 -50.88 50.74 -24.72
CA LYS A 880 -50.43 49.90 -25.85
C LYS A 880 -48.95 50.11 -26.14
N LEU A 881 -48.30 49.08 -26.64
CA LEU A 881 -46.91 49.12 -27.09
C LEU A 881 -46.86 49.68 -28.52
N GLU A 882 -46.14 50.78 -28.70
CA GLU A 882 -45.88 51.42 -29.99
C GLU A 882 -44.38 51.29 -30.33
N LYS A 883 -44.05 51.36 -31.62
CA LYS A 883 -42.67 51.36 -32.11
C LYS A 883 -42.35 52.73 -32.72
N LEU A 884 -41.20 53.29 -32.36
CA LEU A 884 -40.73 54.60 -32.85
C LEU A 884 -40.28 54.54 -34.31
#